data_AF-A0A9J2Q3E8-F1
#
_entry.id   AF-A0A9J2Q3E8-F1
#
_cell.length_a   1.000
_cell.length_b   1.000
_cell.length_c   1.000
_cell.angle_alpha   90.00
_cell.angle_beta   90.00
_cell.angle_gamma   90.00
#
_symmetry.space_group_name_H-M   'P 1'
#
loop_
_entity.id
_entity.type
_entity.pdbx_description
1 polymer ?
#
loop_
_entity_poly.entity_id
_entity_poly.type
_entity_poly.pdbx_seq_one_letter_code
_entity_poly.pdbx_strand_id
1 'polypeptide(L)'
;MKRCENEIWVGFVMLAQSACARKCENVHAHASAANSKTDLRRRSERLHPRCAQTDFRSQPLLPRLLARIAASSPSITRSRMSRLLSEPNQIVPKQKKQWSAYRVGDPPTGSKVADKITALPGATFNITFNHYSGYLQASRGNYLHYWLVESQGNPSSDPLILWLNGGPGCSSLGGLLTELGPFRPNPDGTTLYENQFAWNKVVGNVLFIESPRDVGFSYRSDSVPADTVYNDDKTAEDNVLALQSFFDRFPEYKGREFFVTGESYAGVYTPTLTDLLIKRIQDNTMNYVNLKGLAIGNGIISAVEQINSAPQLLYYRGILGKRELDRLKPCCINDDVYDNYCDLSQFITFDSAGNAHAKPSNDSVLNECGKLVEDMAFMKIWESGNDVYNTYQDCYIANSKSSTKKRRQKRNAASLGGIPLTNDYPFVDQASRINHMSTDAFGTFRCYMDEATANYLNIAEVQKALHIQAGLPEWSDCNLEMNNNYQQQHNDTTSVFQSIITSKYPLRILIYNGDTDAACNFLGDEWFIEKLAKTNRMTSTSRTEWNYTHPGGYLSRVGGWVKTFNMQNITIDLLTVKGGGHFVPTDRPAPALQMIANFVKKTPYSTTVAYDVNSKPLLPEYAPTSTPPVSRQEANKIYDLPGVTFEVSFNQYSGYLHSSTPGNYLHYWFVESQGNPASDPVVLWLNGGPGCSSLGGLLTELGPFRPNPDGRTLYENVYSWNKAANMLFLETPRGVGFSYQDTAVNNDTTWDDAKTALESAAAVEDFFTVFEQFRGNDFYITGESYAGIYIPTLTDELIKRIQAGKLRINLVGIAIGNGAFSNIQEVRSNPDFLYFHGIYGKDEWDQLLKCCTSTNGSSSSVCEYERYVQIDGFGNVVGINSTNALHTECGRLVAQLAYDRVWNTANDAYNLYQDCYRMSLTGAFIPDDRRLKSPEAIFDELRRTPRNIRAAYASVMASVNMVSTDATGGFQCFMKKAIVEYLSQAHVRDAIHIPIYVPAYQKCSDTVGDHYTQLYNDSTPVFQSILNSNYPLKMLIYNGDVDSVCSILEAQWFFEAFATSNQMNSTTRVPWYYQLSSEYFEEIGGYIKSFSKDSLKIDLLTVKGAGHYVPTDRPGPALQMFTNFIRNSSSYSIMAPFDLTRKPLLPEYQVSIALSRCSTALMRIPIMHYKC
;
A
#
# COMPACT_ATOMS: atom_id res chain seq x y z
N MET A 1 57.04 18.01 -3.58
CA MET A 1 56.94 18.48 -2.17
C MET A 1 55.98 19.66 -2.13
N LYS A 2 55.16 19.76 -1.06
CA LYS A 2 54.37 20.94 -0.63
C LYS A 2 53.36 21.57 -1.63
N ARG A 3 52.46 22.41 -1.09
CA ARG A 3 51.44 23.23 -1.77
C ARG A 3 51.93 24.67 -2.02
N CYS A 4 51.27 25.37 -2.94
CA CYS A 4 50.67 26.73 -2.88
C CYS A 4 50.58 27.26 -4.34
N GLU A 5 49.40 27.46 -4.94
CA GLU A 5 48.39 28.54 -4.75
C GLU A 5 48.65 29.78 -5.63
N ASN A 6 47.72 30.00 -6.59
CA ASN A 6 47.49 31.13 -7.53
C ASN A 6 46.40 30.63 -8.54
N GLU A 7 45.73 31.39 -9.41
CA GLU A 7 45.71 32.83 -9.79
C GLU A 7 44.32 33.17 -10.42
N ILE A 8 44.06 34.43 -10.85
CA ILE A 8 42.83 34.83 -11.56
C ILE A 8 43.15 35.47 -12.95
N TRP A 9 42.62 34.85 -14.02
CA TRP A 9 42.17 35.37 -15.34
C TRP A 9 42.92 36.45 -16.18
N VAL A 10 42.69 36.35 -17.51
CA VAL A 10 42.79 37.35 -18.63
C VAL A 10 44.13 37.50 -19.39
N GLY A 11 44.06 37.44 -20.74
CA GLY A 11 45.12 37.86 -21.70
C GLY A 11 45.04 37.15 -23.07
N PHE A 12 44.14 37.45 -24.02
CA PHE A 12 44.04 38.57 -25.00
C PHE A 12 44.88 38.42 -26.29
N VAL A 13 44.38 39.02 -27.41
CA VAL A 13 44.96 39.09 -28.79
C VAL A 13 44.86 37.77 -29.58
N MET A 14 44.54 37.66 -30.88
CA MET A 14 43.91 38.41 -32.01
C MET A 14 43.68 37.36 -33.14
N LEU A 15 42.97 37.46 -34.28
CA LEU A 15 42.02 38.32 -35.03
C LEU A 15 41.46 37.37 -36.16
N ALA A 16 40.35 37.52 -36.90
CA ALA A 16 39.21 38.46 -37.03
C ALA A 16 37.99 37.62 -37.57
N GLN A 17 36.92 38.03 -38.27
CA GLN A 17 36.42 39.32 -38.81
C GLN A 17 34.88 39.21 -39.07
N SER A 18 34.18 40.35 -39.11
CA SER A 18 32.92 40.71 -39.86
C SER A 18 31.88 39.66 -40.35
N ALA A 19 30.56 39.91 -40.32
CA ALA A 19 29.77 41.04 -39.78
C ALA A 19 28.24 40.75 -39.75
N CYS A 20 27.46 41.73 -39.26
CA CYS A 20 26.04 41.67 -38.89
C CYS A 20 25.00 41.91 -40.03
N ALA A 21 23.87 41.18 -39.93
CA ALA A 21 22.47 41.65 -39.87
C ALA A 21 21.74 42.42 -41.02
N ARG A 22 20.48 41.99 -41.27
CA ARG A 22 19.36 42.65 -42.02
C ARG A 22 19.60 42.71 -43.56
N LYS A 23 18.60 42.85 -44.45
CA LYS A 23 17.19 43.31 -44.34
C LYS A 23 16.27 42.54 -45.34
N CYS A 24 15.07 43.05 -45.64
CA CYS A 24 13.93 42.32 -46.26
C CYS A 24 13.90 42.26 -47.81
N GLU A 25 12.92 41.46 -48.29
CA GLU A 25 12.10 41.62 -49.52
C GLU A 25 12.56 41.08 -50.90
N ASN A 26 11.64 40.27 -51.50
CA ASN A 26 11.21 40.23 -52.92
C ASN A 26 12.17 39.70 -54.02
N VAL A 27 11.73 38.99 -55.09
CA VAL A 27 10.48 38.27 -55.44
C VAL A 27 10.71 37.38 -56.71
N HIS A 28 9.87 36.34 -56.94
CA HIS A 28 9.73 35.52 -58.20
C HIS A 28 10.93 34.64 -58.68
N ALA A 29 10.77 33.59 -59.52
CA ALA A 29 9.63 32.69 -59.82
C ALA A 29 10.07 31.47 -60.70
N HIS A 30 9.19 30.47 -60.85
CA HIS A 30 9.17 29.36 -61.85
C HIS A 30 10.32 28.30 -61.75
N ALA A 31 10.24 27.01 -62.15
CA ALA A 31 9.30 26.01 -62.73
C ALA A 31 10.19 25.06 -63.61
N SER A 32 9.92 23.79 -63.99
CA SER A 32 8.83 22.81 -63.79
C SER A 32 9.24 21.41 -64.32
N ALA A 33 8.51 20.34 -63.91
CA ALA A 33 8.28 19.06 -64.66
C ALA A 33 9.47 18.07 -64.89
N ALA A 34 9.31 16.75 -65.18
CA ALA A 34 8.19 15.78 -65.04
C ALA A 34 8.66 14.30 -65.28
N ASN A 35 7.86 13.29 -64.86
CA ASN A 35 7.69 11.91 -65.42
C ASN A 35 8.88 10.90 -65.44
N SER A 36 8.71 9.55 -65.52
CA SER A 36 7.58 8.63 -65.20
C SER A 36 7.92 7.11 -65.26
N LYS A 37 7.33 6.30 -64.35
CA LYS A 37 6.74 4.92 -64.51
C LYS A 37 7.55 3.61 -64.83
N THR A 38 7.17 2.55 -64.08
CA THR A 38 6.99 1.09 -64.44
C THR A 38 8.19 0.16 -64.77
N ASP A 39 8.18 -1.20 -64.56
CA ASP A 39 7.43 -2.16 -63.69
C ASP A 39 8.02 -3.63 -63.82
N LEU A 40 7.55 -4.59 -63.00
CA LEU A 40 7.46 -6.09 -63.15
C LEU A 40 8.57 -7.08 -62.65
N ARG A 41 8.24 -7.81 -61.56
CA ARG A 41 8.26 -9.31 -61.37
C ARG A 41 9.62 -10.11 -61.40
N ARG A 42 9.82 -11.33 -60.83
CA ARG A 42 8.99 -12.32 -60.07
C ARG A 42 9.87 -13.39 -59.31
N ARG A 43 9.44 -13.80 -58.08
CA ARG A 43 9.46 -15.16 -57.42
C ARG A 43 10.71 -16.07 -57.22
N SER A 44 10.72 -16.72 -56.02
CA SER A 44 11.20 -18.10 -55.63
C SER A 44 12.72 -18.42 -55.65
N GLU A 45 13.28 -19.41 -54.90
CA GLU A 45 12.70 -20.53 -54.10
C GLU A 45 13.49 -20.89 -52.79
N ARG A 46 13.45 -22.16 -52.30
CA ARG A 46 13.87 -22.65 -50.94
C ARG A 46 15.08 -23.62 -50.96
N LEU A 47 15.80 -23.78 -49.83
CA LEU A 47 16.14 -25.06 -49.11
C LEU A 47 17.47 -25.09 -48.30
N HIS A 48 17.51 -25.99 -47.30
CA HIS A 48 18.66 -26.50 -46.50
C HIS A 48 19.24 -27.81 -47.14
N PRO A 49 20.18 -28.65 -46.58
CA PRO A 49 20.87 -28.66 -45.25
C PRO A 49 22.39 -29.06 -45.18
N ARG A 50 23.01 -28.85 -43.99
CA ARG A 50 23.99 -29.68 -43.21
C ARG A 50 25.34 -30.26 -43.77
N CYS A 51 26.33 -30.32 -42.84
CA CYS A 51 27.52 -31.22 -42.75
C CYS A 51 28.70 -31.00 -43.73
N ALA A 52 29.98 -31.34 -43.44
CA ALA A 52 30.75 -31.60 -42.18
C ALA A 52 32.29 -31.72 -42.49
N GLN A 53 33.16 -31.78 -41.46
CA GLN A 53 34.58 -32.28 -41.48
C GLN A 53 35.65 -31.48 -42.29
N THR A 54 36.99 -31.58 -42.11
CA THR A 54 37.89 -31.63 -40.90
C THR A 54 39.36 -31.30 -41.33
N ASP A 55 40.19 -30.80 -40.41
CA ASP A 55 41.69 -30.81 -40.35
C ASP A 55 42.58 -30.29 -41.51
N PHE A 56 43.66 -29.55 -41.16
CA PHE A 56 45.05 -30.07 -41.18
C PHE A 56 46.10 -29.14 -40.51
N ARG A 57 47.34 -29.65 -40.38
CA ARG A 57 48.55 -29.04 -39.74
C ARG A 57 49.42 -28.27 -40.78
N SER A 58 50.56 -27.58 -40.54
CA SER A 58 51.62 -27.66 -39.51
C SER A 58 52.50 -26.38 -39.42
N GLN A 59 53.43 -26.35 -38.44
CA GLN A 59 54.63 -25.46 -38.27
C GLN A 59 55.76 -25.79 -39.30
N PRO A 60 57.02 -25.23 -39.34
CA PRO A 60 57.81 -24.57 -38.25
C PRO A 60 58.92 -23.51 -38.57
N LEU A 61 59.66 -23.13 -37.49
CA LEU A 61 61.08 -22.67 -37.37
C LEU A 61 61.39 -21.25 -36.82
N LEU A 62 62.59 -21.14 -36.22
CA LEU A 62 63.05 -20.10 -35.27
C LEU A 62 64.61 -20.03 -35.28
N PRO A 63 65.25 -18.87 -35.03
CA PRO A 63 66.01 -18.66 -33.77
C PRO A 63 65.73 -17.26 -33.13
N ARG A 64 65.64 -17.09 -31.80
CA ARG A 64 66.75 -16.93 -30.81
C ARG A 64 67.73 -15.79 -31.18
N LEU A 65 68.06 -14.80 -30.34
CA LEU A 65 67.98 -14.59 -28.86
C LEU A 65 67.81 -13.05 -28.59
N LEU A 66 67.66 -12.43 -27.40
CA LEU A 66 67.68 -12.76 -25.95
C LEU A 66 66.86 -11.67 -25.17
N ALA A 67 66.70 -11.84 -23.86
CA ALA A 67 66.67 -10.82 -22.79
C ALA A 67 65.54 -9.75 -22.67
N ARG A 68 64.59 -10.05 -21.76
CA ARG A 68 64.06 -9.20 -20.66
C ARG A 68 63.22 -7.94 -20.98
N ILE A 69 62.06 -7.70 -20.36
CA ILE A 69 61.13 -8.52 -19.56
C ILE A 69 59.70 -8.18 -20.04
N ALA A 70 58.86 -9.20 -20.17
CA ALA A 70 57.47 -9.15 -20.64
C ALA A 70 56.50 -9.53 -19.51
N ALA A 71 55.17 -9.36 -19.57
CA ALA A 71 54.30 -8.40 -20.29
C ALA A 71 52.84 -8.59 -19.81
N SER A 72 51.93 -7.72 -20.25
CA SER A 72 50.53 -7.98 -20.64
C SER A 72 49.67 -9.06 -19.93
N SER A 73 48.49 -8.64 -19.45
CA SER A 73 47.21 -9.40 -19.47
C SER A 73 46.94 -10.09 -20.84
N PRO A 74 46.06 -11.11 -20.99
CA PRO A 74 44.82 -11.30 -20.22
C PRO A 74 44.34 -12.76 -19.93
N SER A 75 43.17 -12.84 -19.28
CA SER A 75 42.13 -13.91 -19.34
C SER A 75 42.51 -15.40 -19.26
N ILE A 76 41.91 -16.11 -18.30
CA ILE A 76 41.56 -17.54 -18.44
C ILE A 76 40.30 -17.91 -17.62
N THR A 77 39.70 -19.06 -17.93
CA THR A 77 38.35 -19.50 -17.57
C THR A 77 38.19 -20.17 -16.20
N ARG A 78 36.92 -20.47 -15.84
CA ARG A 78 36.47 -21.30 -14.69
C ARG A 78 37.45 -22.44 -14.32
N SER A 79 38.22 -22.31 -13.24
CA SER A 79 38.87 -23.46 -12.56
C SER A 79 39.54 -23.12 -11.21
N ARG A 80 38.78 -22.76 -10.16
CA ARG A 80 39.33 -22.77 -8.78
C ARG A 80 38.38 -23.04 -7.60
N MET A 81 37.09 -23.29 -7.84
CA MET A 81 36.11 -23.62 -6.79
C MET A 81 36.20 -25.08 -6.27
N SER A 82 37.24 -25.82 -6.66
CA SER A 82 37.52 -27.21 -6.27
C SER A 82 38.95 -27.43 -5.76
N ARG A 83 39.67 -26.36 -5.39
CA ARG A 83 41.03 -26.46 -4.79
C ARG A 83 41.27 -25.39 -3.71
N LEU A 84 40.30 -25.27 -2.80
CA LEU A 84 40.41 -24.56 -1.51
C LEU A 84 39.90 -25.41 -0.32
N LEU A 85 39.50 -26.67 -0.56
CA LEU A 85 39.04 -27.62 0.45
C LEU A 85 40.13 -28.65 0.84
N SER A 86 41.41 -28.30 0.67
CA SER A 86 42.51 -29.28 0.81
C SER A 86 43.86 -28.65 1.16
N GLU A 87 43.95 -27.91 2.26
CA GLU A 87 45.21 -27.72 3.03
C GLU A 87 44.89 -27.20 4.44
N PRO A 88 45.58 -27.67 5.50
CA PRO A 88 45.30 -27.26 6.87
C PRO A 88 45.87 -25.87 7.14
N ASN A 89 45.02 -24.84 7.14
CA ASN A 89 45.41 -23.48 7.48
C ASN A 89 45.97 -23.41 8.91
N GLN A 90 47.29 -23.24 9.04
CA GLN A 90 47.89 -22.78 10.28
C GLN A 90 47.29 -21.42 10.65
N ILE A 91 46.88 -21.27 11.91
CA ILE A 91 46.30 -20.03 12.42
C ILE A 91 47.41 -18.99 12.52
N VAL A 92 47.56 -18.17 11.48
CA VAL A 92 48.30 -16.90 11.56
C VAL A 92 47.42 -15.92 12.34
N PRO A 93 47.82 -15.44 13.54
CA PRO A 93 47.01 -14.50 14.29
C PRO A 93 46.92 -13.18 13.51
N LYS A 94 45.73 -12.83 13.02
CA LYS A 94 45.46 -11.45 12.61
C LYS A 94 45.72 -10.56 13.83
N GLN A 95 46.57 -9.54 13.67
CA GLN A 95 46.86 -8.61 14.75
C GLN A 95 45.55 -8.02 15.28
N LYS A 96 45.28 -8.20 16.59
CA LYS A 96 44.15 -7.55 17.25
C LYS A 96 44.26 -6.05 17.01
N LYS A 97 43.25 -5.45 16.39
CA LYS A 97 43.15 -3.98 16.32
C LYS A 97 43.03 -3.50 17.76
N GLN A 98 44.00 -2.72 18.22
CA GLN A 98 44.05 -2.32 19.62
C GLN A 98 42.90 -1.36 19.92
N TRP A 99 42.13 -1.65 20.97
CA TRP A 99 40.89 -0.93 21.27
C TRP A 99 41.17 0.55 21.56
N SER A 100 40.40 1.44 20.93
CA SER A 100 40.21 2.81 21.43
C SER A 100 39.22 2.77 22.60
N ALA A 101 39.68 2.27 23.75
CA ALA A 101 38.88 2.25 24.96
C ALA A 101 38.46 3.69 25.32
N TYR A 102 37.14 3.92 25.38
CA TYR A 102 36.58 5.19 25.84
C TYR A 102 36.98 5.40 27.30
N ARG A 103 37.56 6.56 27.60
CA ARG A 103 38.14 6.86 28.92
C ARG A 103 37.08 7.38 29.87
N VAL A 104 36.31 6.45 30.41
CA VAL A 104 35.17 6.68 31.28
C VAL A 104 35.50 6.09 32.65
N GLY A 105 35.69 6.95 33.65
CA GLY A 105 35.97 6.54 35.04
C GLY A 105 34.78 5.82 35.69
N ASP A 106 34.93 5.33 36.91
CA ASP A 106 33.83 4.69 37.64
C ASP A 106 32.65 5.68 37.78
N PRO A 107 31.39 5.20 37.76
CA PRO A 107 30.24 6.09 37.88
C PRO A 107 30.15 6.66 39.30
N PRO A 108 29.58 7.85 39.48
CA PRO A 108 29.27 8.37 40.81
C PRO A 108 28.48 7.32 41.62
N THR A 109 28.77 7.20 42.92
CA THR A 109 28.13 6.19 43.78
C THR A 109 26.64 6.50 43.97
N GLY A 110 25.82 5.98 43.05
CA GLY A 110 24.39 6.24 42.95
C GLY A 110 23.59 5.72 44.15
N SER A 111 22.55 6.47 44.49
CA SER A 111 21.53 6.10 45.48
C SER A 111 20.16 6.19 44.81
N LYS A 112 19.14 5.50 45.33
CA LYS A 112 17.76 5.59 44.78
C LYS A 112 17.29 7.04 44.52
N VAL A 113 17.73 8.00 45.33
CA VAL A 113 17.36 9.42 45.19
C VAL A 113 18.14 10.10 44.05
N ALA A 114 19.41 9.76 43.84
CA ALA A 114 20.24 10.31 42.76
C ALA A 114 19.85 9.72 41.39
N ASP A 115 19.45 8.45 41.36
CA ASP A 115 19.05 7.75 40.13
C ASP A 115 17.63 8.12 39.67
N LYS A 116 16.85 8.86 40.47
CA LYS A 116 15.44 9.17 40.15
C LYS A 116 15.34 10.17 39.00
N ILE A 117 14.74 9.74 37.90
CA ILE A 117 14.37 10.64 36.80
C ILE A 117 13.26 11.56 37.32
N THR A 118 13.48 12.88 37.23
CA THR A 118 12.54 13.91 37.72
C THR A 118 11.76 14.58 36.61
N ALA A 119 12.29 14.58 35.38
CA ALA A 119 11.61 14.95 34.15
C ALA A 119 12.27 14.17 33.00
N LEU A 120 11.47 13.66 32.07
CA LEU A 120 11.93 12.96 30.88
C LEU A 120 11.68 13.86 29.65
N PRO A 121 12.73 14.40 28.99
CA PRO A 121 12.55 15.29 27.84
C PRO A 121 11.75 14.62 26.73
N GLY A 122 10.95 15.39 25.98
CA GLY A 122 10.16 14.85 24.88
C GLY A 122 8.93 14.05 25.29
N ALA A 123 8.75 13.66 26.56
CA ALA A 123 7.56 12.95 27.01
C ALA A 123 6.32 13.84 26.89
N THR A 124 5.39 13.47 25.99
CA THR A 124 4.27 14.33 25.60
C THR A 124 3.06 14.25 26.52
N PHE A 125 3.14 13.44 27.59
CA PHE A 125 2.07 13.19 28.54
C PHE A 125 2.57 13.20 29.99
N ASN A 126 1.67 13.42 30.95
CA ASN A 126 2.04 13.46 32.36
C ASN A 126 2.38 12.06 32.92
N ILE A 127 3.62 11.88 33.37
CA ILE A 127 4.13 10.62 33.94
C ILE A 127 3.75 10.55 35.43
N THR A 128 2.81 9.66 35.78
CA THR A 128 2.23 9.57 37.14
C THR A 128 2.86 8.50 38.05
N PHE A 129 3.95 7.87 37.62
CA PHE A 129 4.66 6.81 38.34
C PHE A 129 6.16 7.16 38.45
N ASN A 130 6.86 6.68 39.47
CA ASN A 130 8.30 6.95 39.57
C ASN A 130 9.08 6.09 38.56
N HIS A 131 10.19 6.63 38.07
CA HIS A 131 11.16 5.88 37.28
C HIS A 131 12.58 6.34 37.62
N TYR A 132 13.53 5.42 37.49
CA TYR A 132 14.91 5.57 37.93
C TYR A 132 15.84 4.99 36.88
N SER A 133 16.97 5.65 36.65
CA SER A 133 17.95 5.27 35.64
C SER A 133 19.35 5.62 36.14
N GLY A 134 20.32 4.77 35.84
CA GLY A 134 21.68 4.87 36.38
C GLY A 134 22.45 3.56 36.22
N TYR A 135 23.45 3.34 37.07
CA TYR A 135 24.40 2.22 36.92
C TYR A 135 24.40 1.24 38.10
N LEU A 136 24.19 -0.04 37.80
CA LEU A 136 24.34 -1.16 38.71
C LEU A 136 25.77 -1.71 38.63
N GLN A 137 26.37 -2.01 39.78
CA GLN A 137 27.72 -2.55 39.84
C GLN A 137 27.70 -4.05 39.56
N ALA A 138 28.40 -4.49 38.51
CA ALA A 138 28.58 -5.90 38.18
C ALA A 138 29.95 -6.41 38.70
N SER A 139 30.63 -7.31 37.99
CA SER A 139 32.03 -7.64 38.32
C SER A 139 32.95 -6.43 38.16
N ARG A 140 34.18 -6.53 38.70
CA ARG A 140 35.07 -5.39 38.97
C ARG A 140 35.27 -4.46 37.77
N GLY A 141 34.63 -3.28 37.85
CA GLY A 141 34.69 -2.19 36.87
C GLY A 141 33.76 -2.33 35.66
N ASN A 142 32.89 -3.35 35.64
CA ASN A 142 31.75 -3.43 34.72
C ASN A 142 30.54 -2.76 35.39
N TYR A 143 29.86 -1.88 34.65
CA TYR A 143 28.68 -1.15 35.12
C TYR A 143 27.56 -1.32 34.13
N LEU A 144 26.46 -1.94 34.58
CA LEU A 144 25.28 -2.16 33.74
C LEU A 144 24.32 -1.00 33.95
N HIS A 145 23.98 -0.31 32.86
CA HIS A 145 22.90 0.66 32.82
C HIS A 145 21.56 -0.05 33.08
N TYR A 146 20.69 0.59 33.85
CA TYR A 146 19.35 0.11 34.09
C TYR A 146 18.34 1.24 33.99
N TRP A 147 17.08 0.86 33.71
CA TRP A 147 15.92 1.74 33.83
C TRP A 147 14.80 0.97 34.56
N LEU A 148 14.47 1.39 35.78
CA LEU A 148 13.32 0.90 36.55
C LEU A 148 12.12 1.81 36.30
N VAL A 149 10.97 1.23 35.96
CA VAL A 149 9.66 1.90 35.99
C VAL A 149 8.80 1.27 37.09
N GLU A 150 8.37 2.06 38.07
CA GLU A 150 7.48 1.58 39.13
C GLU A 150 6.08 1.24 38.58
N SER A 151 5.36 0.35 39.27
CA SER A 151 3.98 -0.01 38.95
C SER A 151 3.06 1.22 39.02
N GLN A 152 2.13 1.34 38.07
CA GLN A 152 1.05 2.32 38.11
C GLN A 152 -0.13 1.86 39.01
N GLY A 153 -0.09 0.63 39.52
CA GLY A 153 -1.01 0.09 40.51
C GLY A 153 -0.59 0.45 41.94
N ASN A 154 0.07 -0.49 42.64
CA ASN A 154 0.66 -0.24 43.95
C ASN A 154 2.15 -0.64 43.97
N PRO A 155 3.09 0.26 43.66
CA PRO A 155 4.51 -0.08 43.58
C PRO A 155 5.12 -0.53 44.92
N SER A 156 4.44 -0.27 46.05
CA SER A 156 4.87 -0.76 47.38
C SER A 156 4.54 -2.24 47.64
N SER A 157 3.59 -2.84 46.91
CA SER A 157 3.20 -4.26 47.05
C SER A 157 3.42 -5.10 45.80
N ASP A 158 3.37 -4.50 44.62
CA ASP A 158 3.32 -5.24 43.36
C ASP A 158 4.66 -5.93 43.06
N PRO A 159 4.68 -7.02 42.25
CA PRO A 159 5.89 -7.76 41.91
C PRO A 159 7.00 -6.91 41.29
N LEU A 160 8.21 -7.45 41.30
CA LEU A 160 9.35 -6.94 40.51
C LEU A 160 9.58 -7.87 39.32
N ILE A 161 9.60 -7.31 38.11
CA ILE A 161 9.79 -8.01 36.84
C ILE A 161 11.11 -7.51 36.24
N LEU A 162 12.14 -8.35 36.15
CA LEU A 162 13.33 -8.06 35.36
C LEU A 162 13.01 -8.34 33.89
N TRP A 163 13.38 -7.45 32.97
CA TRP A 163 13.39 -7.67 31.52
C TRP A 163 14.81 -7.58 30.94
N LEU A 164 15.14 -8.54 30.07
CA LEU A 164 16.36 -8.59 29.27
C LEU A 164 16.02 -8.82 27.79
N ASN A 165 16.45 -7.93 26.89
CA ASN A 165 16.51 -8.25 25.46
C ASN A 165 17.72 -9.17 25.14
N GLY A 166 17.76 -9.71 23.93
CA GLY A 166 18.72 -10.73 23.50
C GLY A 166 19.91 -10.21 22.69
N GLY A 167 20.00 -10.65 21.42
CA GLY A 167 21.12 -10.36 20.51
C GLY A 167 21.96 -11.60 20.14
N PRO A 168 23.02 -11.97 20.90
CA PRO A 168 23.47 -11.38 22.16
C PRO A 168 24.02 -9.96 21.98
N GLY A 169 23.72 -9.07 22.93
CA GLY A 169 24.20 -7.70 22.90
C GLY A 169 23.24 -6.63 22.36
N CYS A 170 21.94 -6.90 22.41
CA CYS A 170 20.90 -5.89 22.13
C CYS A 170 20.31 -5.32 23.42
N SER A 171 19.87 -4.07 23.37
CA SER A 171 19.51 -3.25 24.52
C SER A 171 18.10 -3.57 25.05
N SER A 172 17.99 -3.67 26.38
CA SER A 172 16.69 -3.71 27.07
C SER A 172 15.89 -2.41 26.98
N LEU A 173 16.50 -1.31 26.51
CA LEU A 173 15.78 -0.07 26.20
C LEU A 173 15.04 -0.15 24.87
N GLY A 174 15.41 -1.08 23.97
CA GLY A 174 14.57 -1.50 22.86
C GLY A 174 13.22 -2.03 23.37
N GLY A 175 13.26 -3.04 24.26
CA GLY A 175 12.08 -3.56 24.94
C GLY A 175 11.28 -2.51 25.71
N LEU A 176 11.95 -1.50 26.27
CA LEU A 176 11.27 -0.37 26.93
C LEU A 176 10.50 0.49 25.92
N LEU A 177 11.14 0.90 24.83
CA LEU A 177 10.63 1.94 23.93
C LEU A 177 9.84 1.42 22.72
N THR A 178 10.03 0.18 22.28
CA THR A 178 9.29 -0.40 21.14
C THR A 178 8.29 -1.49 21.57
N GLU A 179 8.55 -2.21 22.67
CA GLU A 179 7.79 -3.43 23.02
C GLU A 179 6.81 -3.28 24.20
N LEU A 180 7.27 -3.07 25.44
CA LEU A 180 6.44 -3.27 26.65
C LEU A 180 6.58 -2.22 27.75
N GLY A 181 7.56 -1.31 27.66
CA GLY A 181 7.66 -0.17 28.57
C GLY A 181 6.56 0.88 28.35
N PRO A 182 6.44 1.88 29.25
CA PRO A 182 5.36 2.87 29.24
C PRO A 182 5.45 3.95 28.17
N PHE A 183 6.52 3.96 27.37
CA PHE A 183 6.81 5.01 26.40
C PHE A 183 6.94 4.43 24.99
N ARG A 184 6.68 5.26 23.97
CA ARG A 184 6.90 4.97 22.56
C ARG A 184 7.49 6.20 21.85
N PRO A 185 8.50 6.06 20.98
CA PRO A 185 9.01 7.18 20.20
C PRO A 185 8.03 7.59 19.10
N ASN A 186 7.89 8.89 18.86
CA ASN A 186 7.23 9.44 17.68
C ASN A 186 8.16 9.40 16.45
N PRO A 187 7.64 9.54 15.21
CA PRO A 187 8.46 9.58 13.99
C PRO A 187 9.54 10.67 13.97
N ASP A 188 9.37 11.73 14.77
CA ASP A 188 10.33 12.82 14.93
C ASP A 188 11.67 12.39 15.59
N GLY A 189 11.70 11.24 16.29
CA GLY A 189 12.88 10.79 17.03
C GLY A 189 13.29 11.71 18.19
N THR A 190 12.38 12.57 18.66
CA THR A 190 12.63 13.56 19.74
C THR A 190 11.56 13.58 20.82
N THR A 191 10.35 13.05 20.55
CA THR A 191 9.26 13.00 21.52
C THR A 191 8.75 11.58 21.78
N LEU A 192 8.15 11.38 22.96
CA LEU A 192 7.61 10.10 23.43
C LEU A 192 6.11 10.19 23.76
N TYR A 193 5.30 9.27 23.26
CA TYR A 193 3.89 9.09 23.65
C TYR A 193 3.68 7.87 24.58
N GLU A 194 2.49 7.74 25.15
CA GLU A 194 2.16 6.67 26.10
C GLU A 194 1.94 5.31 25.41
N ASN A 195 2.49 4.23 25.97
CA ASN A 195 2.06 2.87 25.67
C ASN A 195 0.86 2.47 26.57
N GLN A 196 -0.31 2.31 25.97
CA GLN A 196 -1.56 1.93 26.67
C GLN A 196 -1.49 0.50 27.23
N PHE A 197 -0.62 -0.35 26.66
CA PHE A 197 -0.49 -1.77 26.98
C PHE A 197 0.77 -2.09 27.80
N ALA A 198 1.41 -1.07 28.38
CA ALA A 198 2.66 -1.20 29.12
C ALA A 198 2.54 -2.16 30.32
N TRP A 199 3.55 -3.01 30.52
CA TRP A 199 3.52 -4.00 31.61
C TRP A 199 3.46 -3.34 32.99
N ASN A 200 4.03 -2.15 33.17
CA ASN A 200 3.96 -1.44 34.45
C ASN A 200 2.55 -0.93 34.82
N LYS A 201 1.57 -0.95 33.90
CA LYS A 201 0.16 -0.63 34.23
C LYS A 201 -0.53 -1.71 35.06
N VAL A 202 -0.18 -2.99 34.84
CA VAL A 202 -1.02 -4.12 35.35
C VAL A 202 -0.23 -5.32 35.88
N VAL A 203 1.07 -5.43 35.59
CA VAL A 203 1.91 -6.61 35.91
C VAL A 203 2.73 -6.38 37.19
N GLY A 204 3.40 -5.23 37.29
CA GLY A 204 4.23 -4.86 38.45
C GLY A 204 5.27 -3.80 38.11
N ASN A 205 6.30 -3.69 38.95
CA ASN A 205 7.44 -2.81 38.72
C ASN A 205 8.38 -3.48 37.71
N VAL A 206 8.76 -2.80 36.62
CA VAL A 206 9.56 -3.39 35.54
C VAL A 206 10.98 -2.79 35.53
N LEU A 207 11.97 -3.66 35.68
CA LEU A 207 13.40 -3.33 35.69
C LEU A 207 14.01 -3.80 34.37
N PHE A 208 14.38 -2.84 33.51
CA PHE A 208 15.16 -3.10 32.30
C PHE A 208 16.65 -2.96 32.63
N ILE A 209 17.48 -3.92 32.22
CA ILE A 209 18.95 -3.85 32.37
C ILE A 209 19.61 -4.03 31.00
N GLU A 210 20.46 -3.09 30.57
CA GLU A 210 21.25 -3.25 29.36
C GLU A 210 22.42 -4.21 29.65
N SER A 211 22.42 -5.39 29.01
CA SER A 211 23.31 -6.51 29.35
C SER A 211 23.78 -7.24 28.09
N PRO A 212 25.05 -7.71 28.01
CA PRO A 212 26.13 -7.50 28.98
C PRO A 212 26.68 -6.05 28.97
N ARG A 213 27.86 -5.83 29.55
CA ARG A 213 28.60 -4.57 29.40
C ARG A 213 28.81 -4.20 27.92
N ASP A 214 29.00 -2.92 27.66
CA ASP A 214 29.17 -2.32 26.33
C ASP A 214 27.91 -2.41 25.43
N VAL A 215 26.75 -2.83 25.97
CA VAL A 215 25.43 -2.73 25.33
C VAL A 215 24.77 -1.40 25.69
N GLY A 216 24.35 -0.63 24.70
CA GLY A 216 23.71 0.67 24.92
C GLY A 216 24.61 1.62 25.71
N PHE A 217 24.20 1.97 26.93
CA PHE A 217 24.96 2.79 27.87
C PHE A 217 25.73 2.00 28.94
N SER A 218 25.53 0.68 29.05
CA SER A 218 26.37 -0.19 29.90
C SER A 218 27.80 -0.17 29.40
N TYR A 219 28.79 -0.21 30.30
CA TYR A 219 30.20 -0.04 29.92
C TYR A 219 31.18 -0.66 30.92
N ARG A 220 32.47 -0.69 30.54
CA ARG A 220 33.59 -0.96 31.44
C ARG A 220 34.42 0.30 31.69
N SER A 221 34.73 0.58 32.96
CA SER A 221 35.54 1.75 33.32
C SER A 221 37.03 1.59 32.99
N ASP A 222 37.69 2.70 32.68
CA ASP A 222 39.16 2.80 32.57
C ASP A 222 39.90 2.83 33.92
N SER A 223 39.18 2.79 35.04
CA SER A 223 39.71 2.54 36.39
C SER A 223 40.40 1.17 36.54
N VAL A 224 40.14 0.26 35.60
CA VAL A 224 40.60 -1.14 35.60
C VAL A 224 41.13 -1.55 34.21
N PRO A 225 41.98 -2.59 34.13
CA PRO A 225 42.41 -3.14 32.84
C PRO A 225 41.22 -3.63 31.99
N ALA A 226 41.34 -3.54 30.66
CA ALA A 226 40.32 -4.01 29.73
C ALA A 226 39.99 -5.51 29.94
N ASP A 227 38.69 -5.83 29.96
CA ASP A 227 38.18 -7.19 30.00
C ASP A 227 37.73 -7.59 28.59
N THR A 228 38.30 -8.68 28.06
CA THR A 228 38.00 -9.20 26.72
C THR A 228 37.13 -10.46 26.74
N VAL A 229 36.50 -10.80 27.87
CA VAL A 229 35.63 -11.98 28.00
C VAL A 229 34.16 -11.54 27.89
N TYR A 230 33.51 -11.95 26.81
CA TYR A 230 32.06 -11.87 26.63
C TYR A 230 31.56 -13.30 26.40
N ASN A 231 30.82 -13.85 27.36
CA ASN A 231 30.26 -15.20 27.29
C ASN A 231 29.09 -15.34 28.30
N ASP A 232 28.40 -16.48 28.25
CA ASP A 232 27.17 -16.71 29.02
C ASP A 232 27.42 -16.72 30.53
N ASP A 233 28.44 -17.43 31.00
CA ASP A 233 28.80 -17.49 32.43
C ASP A 233 29.13 -16.09 32.99
N LYS A 234 29.95 -15.31 32.27
CA LYS A 234 30.34 -13.96 32.67
C LYS A 234 29.13 -13.02 32.67
N THR A 235 28.20 -13.18 31.73
CA THR A 235 26.98 -12.38 31.60
C THR A 235 25.98 -12.72 32.71
N ALA A 236 25.79 -14.01 33.03
CA ALA A 236 24.96 -14.43 34.15
C ALA A 236 25.54 -13.94 35.50
N GLU A 237 26.86 -14.04 35.70
CA GLU A 237 27.52 -13.50 36.89
C GLU A 237 27.37 -11.97 36.99
N ASP A 238 27.61 -11.22 35.90
CA ASP A 238 27.47 -9.76 35.90
C ASP A 238 26.02 -9.33 36.19
N ASN A 239 25.02 -10.06 35.69
CA ASN A 239 23.62 -9.80 36.02
C ASN A 239 23.24 -10.17 37.46
N VAL A 240 23.81 -11.24 38.04
CA VAL A 240 23.60 -11.55 39.48
C VAL A 240 24.20 -10.45 40.36
N LEU A 241 25.41 -9.97 40.04
CA LEU A 241 26.05 -8.88 40.78
C LEU A 241 25.29 -7.55 40.60
N ALA A 242 24.83 -7.24 39.38
CA ALA A 242 23.98 -6.09 39.13
C ALA A 242 22.64 -6.16 39.89
N LEU A 243 21.99 -7.34 39.96
CA LEU A 243 20.80 -7.54 40.78
C LEU A 243 21.09 -7.40 42.28
N GLN A 244 22.23 -7.88 42.78
CA GLN A 244 22.66 -7.61 44.16
C GLN A 244 22.79 -6.10 44.40
N SER A 245 23.50 -5.39 43.50
CA SER A 245 23.63 -3.92 43.53
C SER A 245 22.27 -3.21 43.48
N PHE A 246 21.31 -3.73 42.71
CA PHE A 246 19.93 -3.23 42.65
C PHE A 246 19.20 -3.43 43.98
N PHE A 247 19.20 -4.64 44.54
CA PHE A 247 18.52 -4.92 45.82
C PHE A 247 19.17 -4.20 47.01
N ASP A 248 20.46 -3.84 46.92
CA ASP A 248 21.13 -2.99 47.92
C ASP A 248 20.81 -1.49 47.74
N ARG A 249 20.56 -1.02 46.50
CA ARG A 249 20.08 0.35 46.22
C ARG A 249 18.57 0.55 46.46
N PHE A 250 17.77 -0.49 46.25
CA PHE A 250 16.31 -0.53 46.41
C PHE A 250 15.89 -1.65 47.40
N PRO A 251 16.22 -1.53 48.69
CA PRO A 251 15.96 -2.57 49.70
C PRO A 251 14.46 -2.90 49.87
N GLU A 252 13.55 -2.03 49.48
CA GLU A 252 12.09 -2.26 49.50
C GLU A 252 11.60 -3.33 48.52
N TYR A 253 12.43 -3.80 47.60
CA TYR A 253 12.14 -4.97 46.76
C TYR A 253 12.68 -6.28 47.35
N LYS A 254 13.47 -6.25 48.44
CA LYS A 254 13.87 -7.47 49.15
C LYS A 254 12.62 -8.15 49.72
N GLY A 255 12.46 -9.44 49.46
CA GLY A 255 11.26 -10.22 49.78
C GLY A 255 10.07 -10.06 48.81
N ARG A 256 10.11 -9.15 47.83
CA ARG A 256 9.04 -8.99 46.82
C ARG A 256 8.99 -10.20 45.88
N GLU A 257 7.80 -10.61 45.43
CA GLU A 257 7.71 -11.62 44.37
C GLU A 257 8.48 -11.14 43.13
N PHE A 258 9.52 -11.88 42.76
CA PHE A 258 10.46 -11.52 41.70
C PHE A 258 10.33 -12.48 40.50
N PHE A 259 10.28 -11.93 39.30
CA PHE A 259 10.19 -12.69 38.05
C PHE A 259 11.33 -12.27 37.12
N VAL A 260 12.07 -13.25 36.59
CA VAL A 260 13.09 -13.05 35.55
C VAL A 260 12.40 -13.20 34.20
N THR A 261 12.47 -12.19 33.34
CA THR A 261 11.85 -12.23 32.01
C THR A 261 12.77 -11.70 30.92
N GLY A 262 12.53 -12.10 29.67
CA GLY A 262 13.28 -11.59 28.53
C GLY A 262 12.93 -12.28 27.21
N GLU A 263 13.53 -11.80 26.12
CA GLU A 263 13.26 -12.28 24.75
C GLU A 263 14.53 -12.72 23.99
N SER A 264 14.37 -13.55 22.95
CA SER A 264 15.43 -13.80 21.95
C SER A 264 16.63 -14.54 22.55
N TYR A 265 17.85 -13.99 22.44
CA TYR A 265 19.03 -14.50 23.14
C TYR A 265 18.90 -14.51 24.68
N ALA A 266 17.93 -13.78 25.25
CA ALA A 266 17.61 -13.94 26.66
C ALA A 266 17.02 -15.32 26.99
N GLY A 267 16.68 -16.15 26.00
CA GLY A 267 16.48 -17.59 26.16
C GLY A 267 17.71 -18.35 26.69
N VAL A 268 18.92 -17.78 26.56
CA VAL A 268 20.14 -18.26 27.25
C VAL A 268 20.41 -17.43 28.52
N TYR A 269 20.26 -16.10 28.47
CA TYR A 269 20.53 -15.25 29.64
C TYR A 269 19.62 -15.56 30.83
N THR A 270 18.32 -15.76 30.60
CA THR A 270 17.34 -15.85 31.70
C THR A 270 17.36 -17.21 32.42
N PRO A 271 17.56 -18.39 31.77
CA PRO A 271 17.81 -19.63 32.50
C PRO A 271 19.14 -19.64 33.25
N THR A 272 20.24 -19.15 32.65
CA THR A 272 21.56 -19.13 33.30
C THR A 272 21.59 -18.20 34.51
N LEU A 273 20.99 -17.01 34.39
CA LEU A 273 20.73 -16.10 35.51
C LEU A 273 19.84 -16.74 36.57
N THR A 274 18.75 -17.41 36.18
CA THR A 274 17.82 -18.07 37.11
C THR A 274 18.49 -19.20 37.90
N ASP A 275 19.26 -20.05 37.24
CA ASP A 275 20.02 -21.14 37.86
C ASP A 275 21.08 -20.60 38.84
N LEU A 276 21.80 -19.54 38.48
CA LEU A 276 22.78 -18.91 39.37
C LEU A 276 22.10 -18.20 40.56
N LEU A 277 20.97 -17.51 40.35
CA LEU A 277 20.17 -16.90 41.43
C LEU A 277 19.65 -17.96 42.41
N ILE A 278 19.14 -19.10 41.92
CA ILE A 278 18.68 -20.19 42.78
C ILE A 278 19.82 -20.70 43.66
N LYS A 279 21.04 -20.85 43.10
CA LYS A 279 22.24 -21.22 43.88
C LYS A 279 22.56 -20.17 44.95
N ARG A 280 22.53 -18.87 44.63
CA ARG A 280 22.74 -17.77 45.59
C ARG A 280 21.63 -17.64 46.64
N ILE A 281 20.40 -18.05 46.33
CA ILE A 281 19.30 -18.12 47.31
C ILE A 281 19.54 -19.30 48.27
N GLN A 282 19.90 -20.47 47.75
CA GLN A 282 20.11 -21.70 48.51
C GLN A 282 21.40 -21.70 49.34
N ASP A 283 22.46 -21.02 48.91
CA ASP A 283 23.70 -20.81 49.67
C ASP A 283 23.60 -19.68 50.74
N ASN A 284 22.45 -18.99 50.78
CA ASN A 284 22.10 -17.86 51.65
C ASN A 284 22.81 -16.51 51.36
N THR A 285 23.56 -16.36 50.27
CA THR A 285 24.13 -15.05 49.90
C THR A 285 23.08 -14.06 49.38
N MET A 286 21.98 -14.55 48.81
CA MET A 286 20.86 -13.76 48.26
C MET A 286 19.48 -14.30 48.68
N ASN A 287 19.36 -14.90 49.88
CA ASN A 287 18.09 -15.49 50.36
C ASN A 287 16.92 -14.48 50.54
N TYR A 288 17.18 -13.18 50.43
CA TYR A 288 16.18 -12.12 50.36
C TYR A 288 15.51 -11.99 48.98
N VAL A 289 15.99 -12.67 47.93
CA VAL A 289 15.37 -12.68 46.60
C VAL A 289 14.24 -13.71 46.56
N ASN A 290 13.01 -13.23 46.62
CA ASN A 290 11.80 -14.07 46.59
C ASN A 290 11.40 -14.38 45.13
N LEU A 291 12.30 -15.09 44.42
CA LEU A 291 12.11 -15.54 43.04
C LEU A 291 10.89 -16.46 42.92
N LYS A 292 9.99 -16.16 41.99
CA LYS A 292 8.73 -16.89 41.74
C LYS A 292 8.60 -17.50 40.35
N GLY A 293 9.23 -16.90 39.34
CA GLY A 293 9.10 -17.40 38.00
C GLY A 293 10.09 -16.84 36.99
N LEU A 294 10.05 -17.49 35.82
CA LEU A 294 10.88 -17.26 34.65
C LEU A 294 9.94 -17.15 33.43
N ALA A 295 10.01 -16.08 32.63
CA ALA A 295 9.24 -15.97 31.38
C ALA A 295 10.17 -15.69 30.19
N ILE A 296 10.07 -16.49 29.14
CA ILE A 296 10.92 -16.39 27.96
C ILE A 296 10.03 -16.18 26.74
N GLY A 297 10.18 -15.03 26.09
CA GLY A 297 9.62 -14.76 24.77
C GLY A 297 10.55 -15.24 23.67
N ASN A 298 10.02 -15.94 22.66
CA ASN A 298 10.70 -16.26 21.40
C ASN A 298 12.20 -16.58 21.61
N GLY A 299 12.49 -17.59 22.43
CA GLY A 299 13.80 -17.74 23.06
C GLY A 299 14.70 -18.73 22.33
N ILE A 300 16.00 -18.46 22.21
CA ILE A 300 16.95 -19.45 21.69
C ILE A 300 17.33 -20.50 22.75
N ILE A 301 16.33 -21.13 23.37
CA ILE A 301 16.52 -22.11 24.46
C ILE A 301 17.21 -23.39 23.97
N SER A 302 17.09 -23.71 22.67
CA SER A 302 17.92 -24.70 21.99
C SER A 302 18.07 -24.38 20.50
N ALA A 303 19.26 -23.98 20.09
CA ALA A 303 19.61 -23.83 18.67
C ALA A 303 19.53 -25.18 17.93
N VAL A 304 19.72 -26.30 18.64
CA VAL A 304 19.51 -27.66 18.12
C VAL A 304 18.06 -27.87 17.67
N GLU A 305 17.07 -27.58 18.52
CA GLU A 305 15.67 -27.80 18.15
C GLU A 305 15.11 -26.73 17.20
N GLN A 306 15.65 -25.51 17.24
CA GLN A 306 15.38 -24.49 16.22
C GLN A 306 15.83 -24.97 14.82
N ILE A 307 17.01 -25.61 14.70
CA ILE A 307 17.48 -26.24 13.45
C ILE A 307 16.62 -27.44 13.04
N ASN A 308 16.25 -28.32 13.98
CA ASN A 308 15.42 -29.50 13.67
C ASN A 308 14.03 -29.11 13.14
N SER A 309 13.42 -28.06 13.71
CA SER A 309 12.05 -27.63 13.39
C SER A 309 11.94 -26.76 12.14
N ALA A 310 12.96 -25.95 11.82
CA ALA A 310 12.89 -24.93 10.79
C ALA A 310 12.46 -25.44 9.39
N PRO A 311 13.01 -26.52 8.80
CA PRO A 311 12.65 -26.91 7.43
C PRO A 311 11.17 -27.31 7.27
N GLN A 312 10.56 -27.88 8.31
CA GLN A 312 9.13 -28.23 8.26
C GLN A 312 8.27 -26.98 8.41
N LEU A 313 8.60 -26.10 9.35
CA LEU A 313 7.87 -24.83 9.54
C LEU A 313 7.93 -23.95 8.29
N LEU A 314 9.12 -23.82 7.67
CA LEU A 314 9.30 -23.07 6.43
C LEU A 314 8.56 -23.71 5.25
N TYR A 315 8.43 -25.04 5.20
CA TYR A 315 7.57 -25.71 4.21
C TYR A 315 6.09 -25.40 4.43
N TYR A 316 5.57 -25.54 5.66
CA TYR A 316 4.15 -25.28 5.95
C TYR A 316 3.78 -23.79 5.88
N ARG A 317 4.74 -22.86 6.06
CA ARG A 317 4.59 -21.43 5.76
C ARG A 317 4.78 -21.07 4.27
N GLY A 318 5.09 -22.04 3.40
CA GLY A 318 5.22 -21.85 1.95
C GLY A 318 6.57 -21.25 1.48
N ILE A 319 7.57 -21.16 2.35
CA ILE A 319 8.92 -20.63 2.05
C ILE A 319 9.79 -21.70 1.37
N LEU A 320 9.60 -22.99 1.70
CA LEU A 320 10.22 -24.11 0.98
C LEU A 320 9.22 -24.78 0.03
N GLY A 321 9.66 -25.11 -1.18
CA GLY A 321 8.92 -25.98 -2.07
C GLY A 321 8.98 -27.44 -1.63
N LYS A 322 7.95 -28.24 -1.97
CA LYS A 322 7.93 -29.69 -1.63
C LYS A 322 9.20 -30.43 -2.10
N ARG A 323 9.75 -30.07 -3.28
CA ARG A 323 10.99 -30.64 -3.82
C ARG A 323 12.23 -30.33 -2.99
N GLU A 324 12.23 -29.25 -2.21
CA GLU A 324 13.32 -28.89 -1.30
C GLU A 324 13.23 -29.73 -0.03
N LEU A 325 12.05 -29.79 0.61
CA LEU A 325 11.83 -30.69 1.75
C LEU A 325 12.04 -32.17 1.40
N ASP A 326 11.64 -32.61 0.19
CA ASP A 326 11.91 -33.97 -0.29
C ASP A 326 13.42 -34.29 -0.40
N ARG A 327 14.32 -33.29 -0.56
CA ARG A 327 15.78 -33.51 -0.56
C ARG A 327 16.34 -33.84 0.82
N LEU A 328 15.68 -33.44 1.90
CA LEU A 328 16.08 -33.79 3.28
C LEU A 328 15.68 -35.22 3.67
N LYS A 329 14.81 -35.90 2.90
CA LYS A 329 14.31 -37.24 3.25
C LYS A 329 15.41 -38.30 3.43
N PRO A 330 16.44 -38.42 2.58
CA PRO A 330 17.55 -39.36 2.79
C PRO A 330 18.35 -39.11 4.07
N CYS A 331 18.23 -37.93 4.67
CA CYS A 331 18.87 -37.56 5.95
C CYS A 331 18.01 -37.93 7.17
N CYS A 332 16.76 -38.37 6.95
CA CYS A 332 15.71 -38.53 7.95
C CYS A 332 14.98 -39.88 7.85
N ILE A 333 15.67 -40.91 7.36
CA ILE A 333 15.18 -42.30 7.35
C ILE A 333 15.84 -43.04 8.51
N ASN A 334 15.02 -43.55 9.42
CA ASN A 334 15.40 -44.57 10.40
C ASN A 334 14.53 -45.80 10.14
N ASP A 335 15.14 -46.99 10.07
CA ASP A 335 14.46 -48.27 9.81
C ASP A 335 13.47 -48.24 8.62
N ASP A 336 13.89 -47.63 7.50
CA ASP A 336 13.10 -47.37 6.28
C ASP A 336 11.82 -46.52 6.45
N VAL A 337 11.61 -45.93 7.63
CA VAL A 337 10.51 -44.99 7.92
C VAL A 337 11.02 -43.54 7.86
N TYR A 338 10.26 -42.68 7.15
CA TYR A 338 10.43 -41.23 7.26
C TYR A 338 9.69 -40.72 8.49
N ASP A 339 10.44 -40.29 9.50
CA ASP A 339 9.88 -39.70 10.73
C ASP A 339 9.53 -38.22 10.49
N ASN A 340 8.43 -37.77 11.10
CA ASN A 340 8.03 -36.37 11.15
C ASN A 340 8.85 -35.58 12.19
N TYR A 341 9.68 -36.23 13.01
CA TYR A 341 10.76 -35.58 13.76
C TYR A 341 12.10 -36.12 13.29
N CYS A 342 13.06 -35.25 12.99
CA CYS A 342 14.38 -35.64 12.48
C CYS A 342 15.48 -34.86 13.20
N ASP A 343 16.47 -35.56 13.77
CA ASP A 343 17.65 -34.95 14.34
C ASP A 343 18.60 -34.50 13.20
N LEU A 344 18.42 -33.25 12.77
CA LEU A 344 19.23 -32.58 11.77
C LEU A 344 20.54 -32.05 12.38
N SER A 345 20.58 -31.85 13.70
CA SER A 345 21.77 -31.38 14.42
C SER A 345 22.97 -32.33 14.32
N GLN A 346 22.72 -33.62 14.04
CA GLN A 346 23.78 -34.57 13.74
C GLN A 346 24.62 -34.17 12.50
N PHE A 347 24.09 -33.35 11.58
CA PHE A 347 24.77 -32.91 10.36
C PHE A 347 25.45 -31.53 10.45
N ILE A 348 25.25 -30.76 11.53
CA ILE A 348 25.80 -29.39 11.69
C ILE A 348 26.63 -29.18 12.97
N THR A 349 27.63 -28.33 12.89
CA THR A 349 28.39 -27.79 14.04
C THR A 349 28.10 -26.32 14.19
N PHE A 350 27.85 -25.88 15.42
CA PHE A 350 27.81 -24.46 15.77
C PHE A 350 29.23 -23.92 15.94
N ASP A 351 29.48 -22.70 15.45
CA ASP A 351 30.70 -21.95 15.80
C ASP A 351 30.58 -21.25 17.17
N SER A 352 31.64 -20.56 17.60
CA SER A 352 31.65 -19.84 18.89
C SER A 352 30.69 -18.65 18.95
N ALA A 353 30.11 -18.22 17.82
CA ALA A 353 29.12 -17.17 17.73
C ALA A 353 27.71 -17.73 17.44
N GLY A 354 27.50 -19.04 17.58
CA GLY A 354 26.19 -19.71 17.45
C GLY A 354 25.73 -19.95 16.02
N ASN A 355 26.54 -19.69 14.99
CA ASN A 355 26.13 -19.95 13.60
C ASN A 355 26.24 -21.44 13.28
N ALA A 356 25.25 -22.01 12.59
CA ALA A 356 25.29 -23.40 12.14
C ALA A 356 26.07 -23.56 10.83
N HIS A 357 27.01 -24.51 10.80
CA HIS A 357 27.81 -24.87 9.62
C HIS A 357 27.75 -26.39 9.37
N ALA A 358 27.73 -26.84 8.12
CA ALA A 358 27.74 -28.26 7.76
C ALA A 358 28.98 -29.00 8.29
N LYS A 359 28.80 -30.17 8.91
CA LYS A 359 29.91 -31.04 9.32
C LYS A 359 30.63 -31.60 8.08
N PRO A 360 31.95 -31.43 7.95
CA PRO A 360 32.72 -32.07 6.88
C PRO A 360 32.63 -33.60 6.99
N SER A 361 32.23 -34.27 5.91
CA SER A 361 32.20 -35.74 5.82
C SER A 361 32.77 -36.23 4.49
N ASN A 362 33.43 -37.38 4.55
CA ASN A 362 33.90 -38.13 3.37
C ASN A 362 32.78 -38.95 2.72
N ASP A 363 31.67 -39.20 3.44
CA ASP A 363 30.47 -39.80 2.87
C ASP A 363 29.68 -38.74 2.08
N SER A 364 29.28 -39.07 0.85
CA SER A 364 28.62 -38.13 -0.06
C SER A 364 27.18 -37.80 0.34
N VAL A 365 26.48 -38.70 1.03
CA VAL A 365 25.11 -38.48 1.52
C VAL A 365 25.16 -37.59 2.76
N LEU A 366 25.99 -37.94 3.75
CA LEU A 366 26.13 -37.14 4.99
C LEU A 366 26.61 -35.71 4.69
N ASN A 367 27.50 -35.55 3.69
CA ASN A 367 28.02 -34.25 3.25
C ASN A 367 26.99 -33.44 2.43
N GLU A 368 26.03 -34.06 1.73
CA GLU A 368 24.89 -33.34 1.14
C GLU A 368 23.88 -32.96 2.22
N CYS A 369 23.60 -33.86 3.17
CA CYS A 369 22.73 -33.60 4.33
C CYS A 369 23.20 -32.40 5.16
N GLY A 370 24.50 -32.28 5.46
CA GLY A 370 25.04 -31.09 6.14
C GLY A 370 24.73 -29.78 5.42
N LYS A 371 24.93 -29.74 4.10
CA LYS A 371 24.64 -28.53 3.28
C LYS A 371 23.16 -28.24 3.17
N LEU A 372 22.32 -29.29 3.08
CA LEU A 372 20.87 -29.15 3.07
C LEU A 372 20.34 -28.57 4.38
N VAL A 373 20.89 -28.99 5.52
CA VAL A 373 20.52 -28.44 6.83
C VAL A 373 21.03 -27.01 6.99
N GLU A 374 22.28 -26.72 6.62
CA GLU A 374 22.82 -25.35 6.62
C GLU A 374 21.98 -24.40 5.75
N ASP A 375 21.65 -24.79 4.51
CA ASP A 375 20.77 -24.01 3.62
C ASP A 375 19.35 -23.87 4.18
N MET A 376 18.68 -24.97 4.51
CA MET A 376 17.23 -24.98 4.76
C MET A 376 16.81 -24.70 6.19
N ALA A 377 17.68 -24.95 7.18
CA ALA A 377 17.37 -24.73 8.59
C ALA A 377 18.01 -23.45 9.15
N PHE A 378 19.05 -22.89 8.51
CA PHE A 378 19.75 -21.70 9.00
C PHE A 378 19.78 -20.57 7.96
N MET A 379 20.42 -20.78 6.81
CA MET A 379 20.70 -19.71 5.85
C MET A 379 19.43 -19.13 5.23
N LYS A 380 18.44 -19.96 4.84
CA LYS A 380 17.15 -19.48 4.31
C LYS A 380 16.30 -18.70 5.31
N ILE A 381 16.60 -18.75 6.61
CA ILE A 381 16.03 -17.80 7.57
C ILE A 381 16.74 -16.45 7.33
N TRP A 382 18.02 -16.36 7.70
CA TRP A 382 18.79 -15.12 7.78
C TRP A 382 19.17 -14.45 6.44
N GLU A 383 19.04 -15.15 5.31
CA GLU A 383 19.40 -14.67 3.96
C GLU A 383 18.23 -14.56 2.98
N SER A 384 17.00 -14.94 3.38
CA SER A 384 15.82 -14.72 2.53
C SER A 384 15.46 -13.22 2.43
N GLY A 385 14.51 -12.91 1.55
CA GLY A 385 13.95 -11.56 1.42
C GLY A 385 12.88 -11.21 2.46
N ASN A 386 12.52 -12.16 3.33
CA ASN A 386 11.45 -12.02 4.33
C ASN A 386 12.00 -11.37 5.61
N ASP A 387 11.12 -10.74 6.40
CA ASP A 387 11.48 -10.40 7.78
C ASP A 387 11.54 -11.67 8.64
N VAL A 388 12.71 -11.98 9.19
CA VAL A 388 12.92 -13.17 10.03
C VAL A 388 12.16 -13.08 11.35
N TYR A 389 11.89 -11.86 11.81
CA TYR A 389 11.23 -11.61 13.09
C TYR A 389 9.71 -11.71 12.96
N ASN A 390 9.12 -11.52 11.78
CA ASN A 390 7.70 -11.78 11.54
C ASN A 390 7.47 -12.14 10.07
N THR A 391 7.20 -13.43 9.79
CA THR A 391 7.14 -13.98 8.42
C THR A 391 6.14 -13.26 7.50
N TYR A 392 5.13 -12.59 8.06
CA TYR A 392 4.07 -11.93 7.29
C TYR A 392 4.21 -10.39 7.26
N GLN A 393 5.32 -9.85 7.78
CA GLN A 393 5.58 -8.42 7.90
C GLN A 393 6.58 -7.93 6.84
N ASP A 394 6.26 -6.79 6.23
CA ASP A 394 7.12 -6.08 5.28
C ASP A 394 7.73 -4.83 5.94
N CYS A 395 8.96 -4.93 6.48
CA CYS A 395 9.77 -3.75 6.75
C CYS A 395 10.89 -3.59 5.69
N TYR A 396 10.76 -2.50 4.97
CA TYR A 396 11.47 -2.11 3.74
C TYR A 396 12.98 -1.72 4.04
N ILE A 397 14.00 -2.00 3.17
CA ILE A 397 15.48 -1.60 3.30
C ILE A 397 16.22 -0.80 2.12
N ALA A 398 16.61 0.49 2.26
CA ALA A 398 17.04 1.42 1.17
C ALA A 398 18.16 0.95 0.21
N ASN A 399 18.08 1.42 -1.04
CA ASN A 399 19.14 1.31 -2.06
C ASN A 399 20.34 2.26 -1.82
N SER A 400 20.94 2.17 -0.64
CA SER A 400 22.31 2.66 -0.41
C SER A 400 23.31 1.73 -1.10
N LYS A 401 24.13 2.26 -2.01
CA LYS A 401 25.15 1.48 -2.75
C LYS A 401 26.40 1.22 -1.89
N SER A 402 26.26 0.49 -0.79
CA SER A 402 27.39 0.11 0.09
C SER A 402 27.25 -1.32 0.60
N SER A 403 28.08 -2.22 0.07
CA SER A 403 28.20 -3.59 0.57
C SER A 403 28.94 -3.63 1.91
N THR A 404 28.30 -4.16 2.96
CA THR A 404 28.87 -5.02 4.04
C THR A 404 28.00 -5.13 5.30
N LYS A 405 26.93 -4.33 5.49
CA LYS A 405 26.12 -4.33 6.74
C LYS A 405 24.61 -4.39 6.48
N LYS A 406 23.94 -5.46 6.93
CA LYS A 406 22.47 -5.55 7.06
C LYS A 406 22.02 -4.75 8.30
N ARG A 407 21.78 -3.44 8.18
CA ARG A 407 20.96 -2.68 9.15
C ARG A 407 19.49 -2.75 8.72
N ARG A 408 18.54 -2.78 9.67
CA ARG A 408 17.12 -2.52 9.41
C ARG A 408 16.91 -1.02 9.11
N GLN A 409 16.96 -0.59 7.84
CA GLN A 409 16.70 0.82 7.47
C GLN A 409 16.00 1.00 6.10
N LYS A 410 14.68 1.27 6.12
CA LYS A 410 13.83 1.98 5.13
C LYS A 410 14.11 1.80 3.61
N ARG A 411 13.53 0.81 2.90
CA ARG A 411 13.32 0.84 1.42
C ARG A 411 12.35 1.99 1.23
N ASN A 412 12.45 2.70 0.12
CA ASN A 412 11.35 3.54 -0.29
C ASN A 412 10.12 2.62 -0.39
N ALA A 413 9.11 2.90 0.43
CA ALA A 413 7.87 2.14 0.53
C ALA A 413 7.00 2.41 -0.70
N ALA A 414 7.53 2.05 -1.88
CA ALA A 414 6.83 2.11 -3.16
C ALA A 414 5.67 1.10 -3.20
N SER A 415 5.60 0.18 -2.25
CA SER A 415 4.42 -0.62 -1.91
C SER A 415 3.83 -0.15 -0.58
N LEU A 416 2.51 0.06 -0.60
CA LEU A 416 1.60 0.09 0.54
C LEU A 416 1.79 1.23 1.57
N GLY A 417 1.34 2.41 1.15
CA GLY A 417 0.63 3.34 2.05
C GLY A 417 1.53 4.34 2.77
N GLY A 418 2.38 3.86 3.68
CA GLY A 418 3.19 4.74 4.53
C GLY A 418 4.39 5.33 3.79
N ILE A 419 4.27 6.57 3.30
CA ILE A 419 5.46 7.44 3.18
C ILE A 419 5.94 7.70 4.62
N PRO A 420 7.17 7.33 5.00
CA PRO A 420 7.72 7.79 6.27
C PRO A 420 7.93 9.30 6.11
N LEU A 421 7.16 10.07 6.88
CA LEU A 421 7.28 11.53 7.05
C LEU A 421 8.77 11.89 7.05
N THR A 422 9.16 12.88 6.25
CA THR A 422 10.54 13.39 6.31
C THR A 422 10.78 14.01 7.69
N ASN A 423 12.04 14.14 8.10
CA ASN A 423 12.39 14.55 9.46
C ASN A 423 12.08 16.05 9.76
N ASP A 424 11.26 16.68 8.93
CA ASP A 424 10.90 18.10 8.92
C ASP A 424 9.45 18.36 9.40
N TYR A 425 8.67 17.30 9.67
CA TYR A 425 7.29 17.44 10.15
C TYR A 425 7.25 17.92 11.61
N PRO A 426 6.32 18.83 11.96
CA PRO A 426 6.04 19.16 13.36
C PRO A 426 5.49 17.94 14.12
N PHE A 427 5.51 18.02 15.46
CA PHE A 427 5.00 16.96 16.34
C PHE A 427 3.63 16.42 15.87
N VAL A 428 3.55 15.09 15.73
CA VAL A 428 2.32 14.37 15.40
C VAL A 428 1.93 13.49 16.56
N ASP A 429 0.75 13.71 17.13
CA ASP A 429 0.14 12.77 18.06
C ASP A 429 -0.07 11.41 17.38
N GLN A 430 0.80 10.45 17.69
CA GLN A 430 0.66 9.06 17.27
C GLN A 430 -0.34 8.30 18.16
N ALA A 431 -0.53 8.73 19.41
CA ALA A 431 -1.40 8.06 20.37
C ALA A 431 -2.87 8.18 19.95
N SER A 432 -3.28 9.30 19.33
CA SER A 432 -4.60 9.44 18.71
C SER A 432 -4.75 8.68 17.38
N ARG A 433 -3.66 8.10 16.83
CA ARG A 433 -3.62 7.39 15.54
C ARG A 433 -3.46 5.87 15.69
N ILE A 434 -3.47 5.33 16.90
CA ILE A 434 -3.38 3.88 17.15
C ILE A 434 -4.77 3.26 17.19
N ASN A 435 -4.98 2.21 16.39
CA ASN A 435 -6.19 1.41 16.47
C ASN A 435 -6.09 0.41 17.63
N HIS A 436 -6.43 0.84 18.85
CA HIS A 436 -6.44 -0.02 20.04
C HIS A 436 -7.42 -1.21 19.96
N MET A 437 -8.35 -1.20 18.99
CA MET A 437 -9.26 -2.31 18.69
C MET A 437 -8.69 -3.33 17.70
N SER A 438 -7.52 -3.08 17.09
CA SER A 438 -6.92 -4.04 16.16
C SER A 438 -6.45 -5.30 16.90
N THR A 439 -6.63 -6.44 16.23
CA THR A 439 -5.99 -7.71 16.59
C THR A 439 -5.32 -8.34 15.38
N ASP A 440 -4.73 -7.53 14.50
CA ASP A 440 -3.71 -7.93 13.53
C ASP A 440 -2.31 -7.48 13.99
N ALA A 441 -1.25 -7.88 13.27
CA ALA A 441 0.11 -7.40 13.51
C ALA A 441 0.41 -6.11 12.71
N PHE A 442 -0.42 -5.80 11.71
CA PHE A 442 -0.19 -4.71 10.76
C PHE A 442 -0.53 -3.33 11.33
N GLY A 443 -1.35 -3.26 12.39
CA GLY A 443 -1.73 -2.02 13.05
C GLY A 443 -0.69 -1.45 14.04
N THR A 444 0.31 -2.24 14.47
CA THR A 444 1.16 -1.88 15.62
C THR A 444 2.65 -1.73 15.30
N PHE A 445 3.28 -2.64 14.54
CA PHE A 445 4.70 -2.50 14.21
C PHE A 445 4.91 -1.35 13.23
N ARG A 446 5.69 -0.33 13.63
CA ARG A 446 6.03 0.83 12.78
C ARG A 446 7.51 0.79 12.43
N CYS A 447 7.86 0.62 11.15
CA CYS A 447 9.25 0.54 10.68
C CYS A 447 10.10 1.83 10.86
N TYR A 448 9.63 2.82 11.63
CA TYR A 448 10.42 3.97 12.10
C TYR A 448 10.94 3.81 13.54
N MET A 449 10.39 2.90 14.35
CA MET A 449 10.61 2.86 15.80
C MET A 449 12.06 2.59 16.19
N ASP A 450 12.76 1.70 15.50
CA ASP A 450 14.18 1.40 15.75
C ASP A 450 15.07 2.65 15.57
N GLU A 451 14.82 3.43 14.50
CA GLU A 451 15.58 4.66 14.19
C GLU A 451 15.18 5.82 15.11
N ALA A 452 13.89 5.99 15.39
CA ALA A 452 13.38 7.01 16.30
C ALA A 452 13.83 6.77 17.76
N THR A 453 13.92 5.51 18.19
CA THR A 453 14.50 5.11 19.49
C THR A 453 15.98 5.53 19.57
N ALA A 454 16.76 5.23 18.53
CA ALA A 454 18.17 5.57 18.48
C ALA A 454 18.41 7.09 18.43
N ASN A 455 17.59 7.83 17.69
CA ASN A 455 17.65 9.29 17.67
C ASN A 455 17.33 9.87 19.06
N TYR A 456 16.24 9.42 19.68
CA TYR A 456 15.76 9.92 20.97
C TYR A 456 16.76 9.69 22.11
N LEU A 457 17.32 8.47 22.22
CA LEU A 457 18.30 8.14 23.27
C LEU A 457 19.66 8.84 23.07
N ASN A 458 19.95 9.39 21.89
CA ASN A 458 21.15 10.17 21.63
C ASN A 458 21.00 11.68 21.86
N ILE A 459 19.83 12.15 22.29
CA ILE A 459 19.63 13.55 22.70
C ILE A 459 20.36 13.79 24.03
N ALA A 460 21.20 14.83 24.09
CA ALA A 460 22.04 15.12 25.26
C ALA A 460 21.21 15.39 26.54
N GLU A 461 20.06 16.03 26.39
CA GLU A 461 19.09 16.27 27.46
C GLU A 461 18.49 14.95 27.99
N VAL A 462 18.21 13.99 27.09
CA VAL A 462 17.69 12.65 27.44
C VAL A 462 18.77 11.85 28.16
N GLN A 463 19.99 11.80 27.62
CA GLN A 463 21.13 11.16 28.29
C GLN A 463 21.37 11.73 29.70
N LYS A 464 21.29 13.06 29.85
CA LYS A 464 21.39 13.73 31.14
C LYS A 464 20.24 13.35 32.10
N ALA A 465 19.01 13.27 31.61
CA ALA A 465 17.84 12.87 32.40
C ALA A 465 17.86 11.38 32.81
N LEU A 466 18.53 10.53 32.02
CA LEU A 466 18.77 9.12 32.31
C LEU A 466 20.07 8.88 33.11
N HIS A 467 20.76 9.94 33.52
CA HIS A 467 22.01 9.92 34.29
C HIS A 467 23.17 9.17 33.59
N ILE A 468 23.15 9.15 32.25
CA ILE A 468 24.19 8.54 31.42
C ILE A 468 25.53 9.25 31.60
N GLN A 469 26.61 8.48 31.65
CA GLN A 469 27.93 9.03 31.88
C GLN A 469 28.54 9.66 30.62
N ALA A 470 29.00 10.90 30.74
CA ALA A 470 29.64 11.61 29.65
C ALA A 470 30.93 10.91 29.18
N GLY A 471 31.13 10.85 27.86
CA GLY A 471 32.27 10.19 27.21
C GLY A 471 32.02 8.77 26.71
N LEU A 472 30.81 8.24 26.93
CA LEU A 472 30.30 7.03 26.28
C LEU A 472 30.02 7.25 24.77
N PRO A 473 29.99 6.18 23.94
CA PRO A 473 29.62 6.28 22.54
C PRO A 473 28.12 6.63 22.36
N GLU A 474 27.74 6.94 21.12
CA GLU A 474 26.33 7.00 20.72
C GLU A 474 25.61 5.68 21.03
N TRP A 475 24.42 5.76 21.61
CA TRP A 475 23.57 4.61 21.85
C TRP A 475 23.15 3.98 20.52
N SER A 476 23.16 2.65 20.47
CA SER A 476 22.58 1.88 19.37
C SER A 476 22.01 0.57 19.89
N ASP A 477 20.85 0.18 19.38
CA ASP A 477 20.07 -0.96 19.86
C ASP A 477 20.91 -2.24 20.08
N CYS A 478 21.78 -2.62 19.13
CA CYS A 478 22.69 -3.76 19.31
C CYS A 478 24.17 -3.37 19.08
N ASN A 479 25.04 -3.68 20.05
CA ASN A 479 26.48 -3.54 19.87
C ASN A 479 27.04 -4.72 19.04
N LEU A 480 27.10 -4.51 17.73
CA LEU A 480 27.60 -5.50 16.78
C LEU A 480 29.09 -5.85 16.98
N GLU A 481 29.93 -4.95 17.49
CA GLU A 481 31.36 -5.27 17.70
C GLU A 481 31.54 -6.18 18.92
N MET A 482 30.76 -5.97 19.99
CA MET A 482 30.71 -6.87 21.14
C MET A 482 30.10 -8.23 20.75
N ASN A 483 28.96 -8.24 20.04
CA ASN A 483 28.32 -9.45 19.51
C ASN A 483 29.30 -10.34 18.70
N ASN A 484 30.11 -9.75 17.82
CA ASN A 484 31.14 -10.47 17.03
C ASN A 484 32.30 -11.05 17.89
N ASN A 485 32.43 -10.66 19.15
CA ASN A 485 33.41 -11.19 20.10
C ASN A 485 32.77 -12.04 21.22
N TYR A 486 31.43 -12.20 21.21
CA TYR A 486 30.69 -12.97 22.21
C TYR A 486 30.85 -14.47 21.96
N GLN A 487 31.25 -15.20 23.00
CA GLN A 487 31.43 -16.66 22.98
C GLN A 487 30.18 -17.33 23.54
N GLN A 488 29.37 -17.90 22.67
CA GLN A 488 28.21 -18.69 23.06
C GLN A 488 28.66 -20.02 23.66
N GLN A 489 28.20 -20.32 24.87
CA GLN A 489 28.50 -21.54 25.61
C GLN A 489 27.31 -22.51 25.58
N HIS A 490 26.09 -21.99 25.49
CA HIS A 490 24.85 -22.76 25.54
C HIS A 490 24.06 -22.74 24.21
N ASN A 491 24.55 -23.47 23.21
CA ASN A 491 23.78 -23.78 22.00
C ASN A 491 22.54 -24.68 22.29
N ASP A 492 22.50 -25.30 23.48
CA ASP A 492 21.33 -25.99 24.05
C ASP A 492 21.33 -25.80 25.57
N THR A 493 20.20 -25.42 26.15
CA THR A 493 20.07 -25.09 27.58
C THR A 493 19.60 -26.26 28.46
N THR A 494 19.52 -27.50 27.94
CA THR A 494 19.04 -28.68 28.69
C THR A 494 19.75 -28.85 30.03
N SER A 495 21.08 -28.63 30.08
CA SER A 495 21.87 -28.74 31.31
C SER A 495 21.50 -27.67 32.37
N VAL A 496 21.16 -26.46 31.92
CA VAL A 496 20.75 -25.34 32.77
C VAL A 496 19.36 -25.59 33.34
N PHE A 497 18.39 -25.96 32.48
CA PHE A 497 17.05 -26.36 32.93
C PHE A 497 17.10 -27.59 33.84
N GLN A 498 17.98 -28.57 33.58
CA GLN A 498 18.16 -29.72 34.46
C GLN A 498 18.77 -29.34 35.82
N SER A 499 19.65 -28.33 35.87
CA SER A 499 20.18 -27.77 37.12
C SER A 499 19.07 -27.08 37.94
N ILE A 500 18.26 -26.23 37.30
CA ILE A 500 17.06 -25.61 37.89
C ILE A 500 16.11 -26.68 38.44
N ILE A 501 15.79 -27.72 37.64
CA ILE A 501 14.93 -28.83 38.05
C ILE A 501 15.50 -29.59 39.25
N THR A 502 16.79 -29.91 39.22
CA THR A 502 17.47 -30.71 40.25
C THR A 502 17.65 -29.94 41.56
N SER A 503 17.65 -28.59 41.52
CA SER A 503 17.66 -27.73 42.70
C SER A 503 16.41 -27.87 43.60
N LYS A 504 15.29 -28.36 43.02
CA LYS A 504 13.95 -28.46 43.64
C LYS A 504 13.34 -27.11 44.10
N TYR A 505 13.92 -25.99 43.68
CA TYR A 505 13.40 -24.65 43.98
C TYR A 505 12.01 -24.45 43.36
N PRO A 506 11.01 -23.93 44.08
CA PRO A 506 9.67 -23.70 43.54
C PRO A 506 9.65 -22.59 42.47
N LEU A 507 9.25 -22.90 41.25
CA LEU A 507 9.33 -21.96 40.12
C LEU A 507 8.19 -22.19 39.11
N ARG A 508 7.48 -21.13 38.71
CA ARG A 508 6.61 -21.14 37.52
C ARG A 508 7.40 -20.63 36.31
N ILE A 509 7.48 -21.41 35.26
CA ILE A 509 8.12 -21.05 33.99
C ILE A 509 7.03 -20.80 32.95
N LEU A 510 7.18 -19.75 32.15
CA LEU A 510 6.43 -19.50 30.92
C LEU A 510 7.40 -19.47 29.75
N ILE A 511 7.16 -20.28 28.73
CA ILE A 511 7.77 -20.15 27.42
C ILE A 511 6.65 -19.66 26.50
N TYR A 512 6.82 -18.50 25.85
CA TYR A 512 5.83 -17.96 24.93
C TYR A 512 6.46 -17.62 23.59
N ASN A 513 5.79 -17.98 22.48
CA ASN A 513 6.30 -17.70 21.15
C ASN A 513 5.21 -17.11 20.26
N GLY A 514 5.51 -16.01 19.57
CA GLY A 514 4.70 -15.59 18.42
C GLY A 514 4.75 -16.63 17.30
N ASP A 515 3.58 -17.05 16.79
CA ASP A 515 3.49 -18.13 15.81
C ASP A 515 3.89 -17.74 14.36
N THR A 516 4.30 -16.48 14.13
CA THR A 516 4.82 -15.98 12.84
C THR A 516 6.33 -15.77 12.81
N ASP A 517 7.01 -15.82 13.97
CA ASP A 517 8.47 -15.68 14.07
C ASP A 517 9.22 -16.82 13.36
N ALA A 518 10.32 -16.52 12.69
CA ALA A 518 11.23 -17.50 12.10
C ALA A 518 12.62 -17.51 12.78
N ALA A 519 12.98 -16.50 13.57
CA ALA A 519 14.29 -16.41 14.22
C ALA A 519 14.41 -17.31 15.47
N CYS A 520 13.37 -17.38 16.31
CA CYS A 520 13.26 -18.28 17.47
C CYS A 520 11.84 -18.87 17.52
N ASN A 521 11.61 -19.76 16.56
CA ASN A 521 10.29 -20.24 16.18
C ASN A 521 9.63 -21.13 17.25
N PHE A 522 8.31 -21.07 17.35
CA PHE A 522 7.55 -21.76 18.42
C PHE A 522 7.73 -23.29 18.44
N LEU A 523 8.02 -23.92 17.29
CA LEU A 523 8.05 -25.37 17.17
C LEU A 523 9.35 -25.95 17.75
N GLY A 524 10.48 -25.24 17.62
CA GLY A 524 11.74 -25.62 18.28
C GLY A 524 11.62 -25.57 19.81
N ASP A 525 10.98 -24.53 20.33
CA ASP A 525 10.79 -24.37 21.78
C ASP A 525 9.75 -25.37 22.34
N GLU A 526 8.69 -25.66 21.58
CA GLU A 526 7.72 -26.72 21.90
C GLU A 526 8.40 -28.10 21.96
N TRP A 527 9.26 -28.43 20.98
CA TRP A 527 10.02 -29.68 20.96
C TRP A 527 11.03 -29.78 22.10
N PHE A 528 11.75 -28.71 22.42
CA PHE A 528 12.69 -28.66 23.54
C PHE A 528 11.98 -28.93 24.88
N ILE A 529 10.85 -28.24 25.14
CA ILE A 529 10.11 -28.41 26.39
C ILE A 529 9.45 -29.79 26.48
N GLU A 530 8.92 -30.36 25.39
CA GLU A 530 8.41 -31.74 25.41
C GLU A 530 9.52 -32.78 25.67
N LYS A 531 10.70 -32.60 25.07
CA LYS A 531 11.88 -33.45 25.26
C LYS A 531 12.36 -33.40 26.72
N LEU A 532 12.50 -32.20 27.29
CA LEU A 532 12.86 -31.96 28.70
C LEU A 532 11.84 -32.59 29.66
N ALA A 533 10.54 -32.39 29.39
CA ALA A 533 9.44 -32.89 30.19
C ALA A 533 9.36 -34.43 30.17
N LYS A 534 9.52 -35.04 28.99
CA LYS A 534 9.59 -36.51 28.80
C LYS A 534 10.77 -37.12 29.57
N THR A 535 11.95 -36.51 29.48
CA THR A 535 13.15 -36.95 30.22
C THR A 535 12.96 -36.88 31.73
N ASN A 536 12.37 -35.80 32.25
CA ASN A 536 12.10 -35.62 33.68
C ASN A 536 10.80 -36.29 34.17
N ARG A 537 10.06 -36.98 33.29
CA ARG A 537 8.77 -37.64 33.60
C ARG A 537 7.71 -36.68 34.17
N MET A 538 7.69 -35.45 33.67
CA MET A 538 6.69 -34.45 34.05
C MET A 538 5.29 -34.89 33.57
N THR A 539 4.27 -34.57 34.36
CA THR A 539 2.87 -34.70 33.91
C THR A 539 2.51 -33.55 32.98
N SER A 540 1.59 -33.73 32.03
CA SER A 540 1.21 -32.68 31.08
C SER A 540 -0.29 -32.62 30.79
N THR A 541 -0.79 -31.44 30.43
CA THR A 541 -2.15 -31.25 29.93
C THR A 541 -2.24 -31.58 28.43
N SER A 542 -3.47 -31.74 27.93
CA SER A 542 -3.73 -31.52 26.51
C SER A 542 -3.39 -30.07 26.11
N ARG A 543 -3.04 -29.86 24.84
CA ARG A 543 -2.90 -28.52 24.24
C ARG A 543 -4.32 -27.95 24.05
N THR A 544 -4.58 -26.76 24.56
CA THR A 544 -5.89 -26.08 24.50
C THR A 544 -5.74 -24.66 23.98
N GLU A 545 -6.82 -24.03 23.52
CA GLU A 545 -6.79 -22.61 23.18
C GLU A 545 -6.82 -21.74 24.45
N TRP A 546 -6.15 -20.58 24.40
CA TRP A 546 -6.35 -19.49 25.35
C TRP A 546 -6.95 -18.29 24.62
N ASN A 547 -7.82 -17.55 25.30
CA ASN A 547 -8.72 -16.58 24.70
C ASN A 547 -8.43 -15.15 25.18
N TYR A 548 -8.13 -14.25 24.24
CA TYR A 548 -8.04 -12.81 24.49
C TYR A 548 -9.42 -12.16 24.35
N THR A 549 -9.79 -11.32 25.31
CA THR A 549 -11.03 -10.53 25.26
C THR A 549 -10.68 -9.07 25.53
N HIS A 550 -11.02 -8.18 24.61
CA HIS A 550 -10.80 -6.74 24.80
C HIS A 550 -11.77 -6.19 25.86
N PRO A 551 -11.32 -5.33 26.79
CA PRO A 551 -12.21 -4.64 27.73
C PRO A 551 -13.35 -3.91 27.00
N GLY A 552 -14.51 -3.78 27.66
CA GLY A 552 -15.69 -3.11 27.09
C GLY A 552 -16.78 -4.03 26.50
N GLY A 553 -16.64 -5.36 26.61
CA GLY A 553 -17.71 -6.32 26.29
C GLY A 553 -17.68 -6.91 24.87
N TYR A 554 -16.53 -6.87 24.20
CA TYR A 554 -16.32 -7.45 22.87
C TYR A 554 -16.30 -8.98 22.90
N LEU A 555 -16.56 -9.61 21.76
CA LEU A 555 -16.46 -11.07 21.60
C LEU A 555 -15.01 -11.56 21.81
N SER A 556 -14.87 -12.60 22.62
CA SER A 556 -13.63 -13.37 22.83
C SER A 556 -13.03 -13.86 21.50
N ARG A 557 -11.70 -13.79 21.38
CA ARG A 557 -10.93 -14.29 20.24
C ARG A 557 -9.79 -15.18 20.72
N VAL A 558 -9.46 -16.24 19.96
CA VAL A 558 -8.29 -17.08 20.24
C VAL A 558 -7.02 -16.24 20.25
N GLY A 559 -6.42 -16.10 21.44
CA GLY A 559 -5.13 -15.44 21.65
C GLY A 559 -3.96 -16.35 21.27
N GLY A 560 -4.16 -17.66 21.34
CA GLY A 560 -3.22 -18.70 20.90
C GLY A 560 -3.52 -20.02 21.58
N TRP A 561 -2.49 -20.85 21.76
CA TRP A 561 -2.62 -22.16 22.41
C TRP A 561 -1.71 -22.27 23.63
N VAL A 562 -2.09 -23.10 24.59
CA VAL A 562 -1.37 -23.37 25.85
C VAL A 562 -1.27 -24.88 26.10
N LYS A 563 -0.13 -25.31 26.62
CA LYS A 563 0.10 -26.65 27.19
C LYS A 563 0.93 -26.52 28.47
N THR A 564 0.47 -27.11 29.56
CA THR A 564 1.14 -27.01 30.86
C THR A 564 1.79 -28.35 31.24
N PHE A 565 3.03 -28.29 31.74
CA PHE A 565 3.80 -29.41 32.27
C PHE A 565 4.06 -29.20 33.77
N ASN A 566 3.89 -30.22 34.60
CA ASN A 566 4.00 -30.13 36.06
C ASN A 566 4.86 -31.26 36.64
N MET A 567 5.76 -30.90 37.55
CA MET A 567 6.53 -31.84 38.37
C MET A 567 6.94 -31.22 39.72
N GLN A 568 6.51 -31.84 40.82
CA GLN A 568 6.80 -31.39 42.20
C GLN A 568 6.44 -29.91 42.40
N ASN A 569 7.45 -29.03 42.54
CA ASN A 569 7.29 -27.60 42.78
C ASN A 569 7.48 -26.74 41.52
N ILE A 570 7.61 -27.37 40.34
CA ILE A 570 7.87 -26.70 39.07
C ILE A 570 6.71 -26.92 38.10
N THR A 571 6.24 -25.81 37.52
CA THR A 571 5.24 -25.78 36.45
C THR A 571 5.86 -25.05 35.26
N ILE A 572 5.74 -25.61 34.06
CA ILE A 572 6.13 -24.97 32.80
C ILE A 572 4.87 -24.81 31.96
N ASP A 573 4.47 -23.57 31.69
CA ASP A 573 3.46 -23.24 30.70
C ASP A 573 4.16 -22.96 29.36
N LEU A 574 3.78 -23.68 28.31
CA LEU A 574 4.21 -23.45 26.94
C LEU A 574 3.04 -22.81 26.17
N LEU A 575 3.24 -21.61 25.65
CA LEU A 575 2.22 -20.82 24.94
C LEU A 575 2.66 -20.45 23.53
N THR A 576 1.70 -20.38 22.62
CA THR A 576 1.84 -19.55 21.41
C THR A 576 0.96 -18.30 21.48
N VAL A 577 1.37 -17.25 20.78
CA VAL A 577 0.59 -16.00 20.61
C VAL A 577 0.26 -15.82 19.13
N LYS A 578 -1.03 -15.89 18.81
CA LYS A 578 -1.53 -16.15 17.45
C LYS A 578 -1.46 -14.92 16.54
N GLY A 579 -0.52 -14.94 15.61
CA GLY A 579 -0.23 -13.90 14.65
C GLY A 579 0.80 -12.87 15.14
N GLY A 580 1.54 -13.14 16.22
CA GLY A 580 2.69 -12.34 16.62
C GLY A 580 3.99 -12.89 16.06
N GLY A 581 4.97 -12.03 15.80
CA GLY A 581 6.34 -12.38 15.49
C GLY A 581 7.21 -12.52 16.75
N HIS A 582 8.48 -12.15 16.62
CA HIS A 582 9.51 -12.25 17.66
C HIS A 582 9.18 -11.33 18.83
N PHE A 583 9.00 -10.03 18.54
CA PHE A 583 8.64 -8.96 19.48
C PHE A 583 7.14 -9.04 19.81
N VAL A 584 6.73 -10.09 20.51
CA VAL A 584 5.33 -10.37 20.84
C VAL A 584 4.61 -9.18 21.51
N PRO A 585 5.23 -8.38 22.40
CA PRO A 585 4.56 -7.20 22.95
C PRO A 585 4.39 -6.05 21.94
N THR A 586 5.15 -6.01 20.84
CA THR A 586 4.99 -5.03 19.75
C THR A 586 3.89 -5.46 18.78
N ASP A 587 3.91 -6.72 18.36
CA ASP A 587 2.99 -7.26 17.35
C ASP A 587 1.61 -7.61 17.94
N ARG A 588 1.56 -7.92 19.24
CA ARG A 588 0.36 -8.37 19.96
C ARG A 588 0.26 -7.76 21.36
N PRO A 589 0.32 -6.42 21.52
CA PRO A 589 0.46 -5.75 22.81
C PRO A 589 -0.63 -6.12 23.83
N ALA A 590 -1.90 -6.08 23.44
CA ALA A 590 -3.00 -6.41 24.36
C ALA A 590 -3.09 -7.91 24.71
N PRO A 591 -2.97 -8.87 23.76
CA PRO A 591 -2.80 -10.28 24.10
C PRO A 591 -1.57 -10.55 24.99
N ALA A 592 -0.42 -9.91 24.71
CA ALA A 592 0.81 -10.07 25.49
C ALA A 592 0.65 -9.57 26.93
N LEU A 593 0.03 -8.40 27.13
CA LEU A 593 -0.29 -7.87 28.46
C LEU A 593 -1.24 -8.80 29.24
N GLN A 594 -2.28 -9.35 28.59
CA GLN A 594 -3.18 -10.32 29.23
C GLN A 594 -2.42 -11.60 29.63
N MET A 595 -1.58 -12.13 28.73
CA MET A 595 -0.78 -13.33 28.94
C MET A 595 0.17 -13.19 30.15
N ILE A 596 1.02 -12.16 30.17
CA ILE A 596 2.01 -11.99 31.23
C ILE A 596 1.36 -11.64 32.57
N ALA A 597 0.28 -10.86 32.57
CA ALA A 597 -0.46 -10.55 33.80
C ALA A 597 -1.09 -11.81 34.40
N ASN A 598 -1.60 -12.73 33.58
CA ASN A 598 -2.12 -14.03 34.05
C ASN A 598 -1.01 -15.02 34.48
N PHE A 599 0.18 -14.93 33.86
CA PHE A 599 1.37 -15.64 34.34
C PHE A 599 1.79 -15.19 35.75
N VAL A 600 1.91 -13.89 35.98
CA VAL A 600 2.30 -13.31 37.27
C VAL A 600 1.22 -13.52 38.34
N LYS A 601 -0.05 -13.28 38.01
CA LYS A 601 -1.19 -13.37 38.96
C LYS A 601 -1.71 -14.79 39.21
N LYS A 602 -1.12 -15.80 38.56
CA LYS A 602 -1.47 -17.23 38.72
C LYS A 602 -2.94 -17.53 38.38
N THR A 603 -3.48 -16.81 37.41
CA THR A 603 -4.82 -16.95 36.84
C THR A 603 -4.80 -17.71 35.49
N PRO A 604 -5.93 -18.28 35.02
CA PRO A 604 -6.02 -18.85 33.68
C PRO A 604 -5.71 -17.81 32.60
N TYR A 605 -4.98 -18.20 31.54
CA TYR A 605 -4.57 -17.28 30.47
C TYR A 605 -5.72 -16.59 29.73
N SER A 606 -6.92 -17.21 29.73
CA SER A 606 -8.16 -16.64 29.18
C SER A 606 -8.86 -15.63 30.11
N THR A 607 -8.30 -15.30 31.28
CA THR A 607 -8.88 -14.31 32.19
C THR A 607 -8.68 -12.91 31.62
N THR A 608 -9.77 -12.18 31.39
CA THR A 608 -9.72 -10.79 30.93
C THR A 608 -8.98 -9.91 31.93
N VAL A 609 -8.04 -9.10 31.43
CA VAL A 609 -7.25 -8.17 32.25
C VAL A 609 -7.74 -6.75 31.97
N ALA A 610 -8.13 -6.03 33.01
CA ALA A 610 -8.56 -4.64 32.91
C ALA A 610 -7.34 -3.71 32.77
N TYR A 611 -7.40 -2.80 31.80
CA TYR A 611 -6.45 -1.71 31.57
C TYR A 611 -7.20 -0.55 30.91
N ASP A 612 -6.63 0.65 31.00
CA ASP A 612 -7.17 1.84 30.33
C ASP A 612 -6.69 1.86 28.87
N VAL A 613 -7.66 1.83 27.93
CA VAL A 613 -7.42 1.94 26.49
C VAL A 613 -7.22 3.38 26.03
N ASN A 614 -7.55 4.36 26.86
CA ASN A 614 -7.42 5.77 26.53
C ASN A 614 -6.00 6.25 26.81
N SER A 615 -5.40 6.92 25.83
CA SER A 615 -4.16 7.66 25.99
C SER A 615 -4.32 8.78 27.03
N LYS A 616 -3.30 9.02 27.86
CA LYS A 616 -3.23 10.27 28.64
C LYS A 616 -3.32 11.49 27.71
N PRO A 617 -3.98 12.58 28.14
CA PRO A 617 -3.98 13.82 27.37
C PRO A 617 -2.56 14.38 27.24
N LEU A 618 -2.31 15.03 26.10
CA LEU A 618 -1.04 15.70 25.84
C LEU A 618 -0.80 16.83 26.86
N LEU A 619 0.47 17.05 27.21
CA LEU A 619 0.88 18.24 27.95
C LEU A 619 0.62 19.50 27.10
N PRO A 620 0.31 20.67 27.69
CA PRO A 620 -0.10 21.87 26.94
C PRO A 620 0.87 22.34 25.84
N GLU A 621 2.16 22.03 25.96
CA GLU A 621 3.22 22.33 25.01
C GLU A 621 3.30 21.37 23.81
N TYR A 622 2.73 20.16 23.93
CA TYR A 622 2.62 19.17 22.85
C TYR A 622 1.19 19.01 22.33
N ALA A 623 0.19 19.43 23.11
CA ALA A 623 -1.16 19.64 22.61
C ALA A 623 -1.07 20.52 21.35
N PRO A 624 -1.62 20.09 20.19
CA PRO A 624 -1.41 20.81 18.94
C PRO A 624 -1.90 22.24 19.13
N THR A 625 -0.97 23.20 19.07
CA THR A 625 -1.28 24.63 19.10
C THR A 625 -2.30 24.86 18.00
N SER A 626 -3.54 25.21 18.37
CA SER A 626 -4.62 25.36 17.41
C SER A 626 -4.15 26.33 16.32
N THR A 627 -3.87 25.82 15.13
CA THR A 627 -3.42 26.63 14.01
C THR A 627 -4.45 27.75 13.84
N PRO A 628 -4.02 29.01 13.68
CA PRO A 628 -4.94 30.13 13.52
C PRO A 628 -5.90 29.74 12.38
N PRO A 629 -7.22 29.68 12.63
CA PRO A 629 -8.12 28.79 11.90
C PRO A 629 -8.07 29.12 10.41
N VAL A 630 -7.39 28.25 9.67
CA VAL A 630 -7.24 28.36 8.22
C VAL A 630 -8.62 28.30 7.58
N SER A 631 -8.79 29.00 6.46
CA SER A 631 -10.04 28.91 5.71
C SER A 631 -10.29 27.47 5.27
N ARG A 632 -11.56 27.11 5.08
CA ARG A 632 -11.92 25.78 4.57
C ARG A 632 -11.33 25.51 3.17
N GLN A 633 -11.03 26.56 2.40
CA GLN A 633 -10.27 26.45 1.15
C GLN A 633 -8.82 26.03 1.40
N GLU A 634 -8.11 26.68 2.34
CA GLU A 634 -6.72 26.36 2.68
C GLU A 634 -6.59 24.96 3.30
N ALA A 635 -7.52 24.58 4.18
CA ALA A 635 -7.59 23.25 4.77
C ALA A 635 -7.75 22.14 3.70
N ASN A 636 -8.56 22.40 2.67
CA ASN A 636 -8.82 21.47 1.59
C ASN A 636 -7.75 21.50 0.48
N LYS A 637 -6.69 22.32 0.57
CA LYS A 637 -5.71 22.47 -0.51
C LYS A 637 -4.79 21.25 -0.62
N ILE A 638 -4.65 20.70 -1.83
CA ILE A 638 -3.62 19.70 -2.15
C ILE A 638 -2.33 20.46 -2.47
N TYR A 639 -1.28 20.24 -1.68
CA TYR A 639 0.03 20.86 -1.90
C TYR A 639 0.89 19.95 -2.80
N ASP A 640 1.18 18.73 -2.36
CA ASP A 640 1.91 17.72 -3.11
C ASP A 640 0.98 16.55 -3.45
N LEU A 641 0.80 16.24 -4.75
CA LEU A 641 0.06 15.06 -5.19
C LEU A 641 1.04 13.92 -5.52
N PRO A 642 1.03 12.81 -4.76
CA PRO A 642 2.07 11.78 -4.89
C PRO A 642 2.09 11.09 -6.26
N GLY A 643 3.29 10.78 -6.75
CA GLY A 643 3.49 10.00 -7.97
C GLY A 643 3.24 10.76 -9.29
N VAL A 644 2.91 12.05 -9.26
CA VAL A 644 2.83 12.87 -10.48
C VAL A 644 4.21 13.01 -11.10
N THR A 645 4.34 12.65 -12.37
CA THR A 645 5.63 12.57 -13.07
C THR A 645 6.09 13.86 -13.75
N PHE A 646 5.35 14.96 -13.56
CA PHE A 646 5.55 16.27 -14.20
C PHE A 646 5.21 17.44 -13.24
N GLU A 647 5.63 18.65 -13.56
CA GLU A 647 5.38 19.84 -12.74
C GLU A 647 3.92 20.33 -12.85
N VAL A 648 3.18 20.29 -11.74
CA VAL A 648 1.80 20.80 -11.63
C VAL A 648 1.81 22.32 -11.50
N SER A 649 1.05 23.01 -12.33
CA SER A 649 1.13 24.48 -12.50
C SER A 649 -0.22 25.19 -12.31
N PHE A 650 -1.10 24.62 -11.49
CA PHE A 650 -2.43 25.13 -11.13
C PHE A 650 -2.75 24.65 -9.71
N ASN A 651 -3.56 25.39 -8.95
CA ASN A 651 -3.96 24.92 -7.63
C ASN A 651 -5.01 23.80 -7.75
N GLN A 652 -5.03 22.93 -6.75
CA GLN A 652 -6.03 21.87 -6.63
C GLN A 652 -6.37 21.64 -5.16
N TYR A 653 -7.58 21.18 -4.91
CA TYR A 653 -8.19 21.08 -3.59
C TYR A 653 -9.09 19.85 -3.55
N SER A 654 -9.18 19.21 -2.38
CA SER A 654 -10.01 18.03 -2.17
C SER A 654 -10.53 18.01 -0.74
N GLY A 655 -11.65 17.33 -0.51
CA GLY A 655 -12.30 17.30 0.81
C GLY A 655 -13.79 17.11 0.69
N TYR A 656 -14.56 17.61 1.65
CA TYR A 656 -15.99 17.34 1.76
C TYR A 656 -16.85 18.59 1.71
N LEU A 657 -17.98 18.47 1.00
CA LEU A 657 -19.06 19.44 0.92
C LEU A 657 -20.27 18.95 1.70
N HIS A 658 -20.99 19.89 2.32
CA HIS A 658 -22.19 19.61 3.08
C HIS A 658 -23.35 19.28 2.14
N SER A 659 -24.04 18.18 2.40
CA SER A 659 -25.33 17.92 1.76
C SER A 659 -26.48 18.57 2.53
N SER A 660 -27.70 18.52 2.00
CA SER A 660 -28.92 18.96 2.69
C SER A 660 -29.36 17.99 3.79
N THR A 661 -28.79 16.79 3.85
CA THR A 661 -29.08 15.76 4.84
C THR A 661 -27.95 15.71 5.89
N PRO A 662 -28.23 15.93 7.19
CA PRO A 662 -27.23 15.80 8.25
C PRO A 662 -26.53 14.44 8.22
N GLY A 663 -25.23 14.40 8.53
CA GLY A 663 -24.43 13.18 8.52
C GLY A 663 -24.00 12.68 7.14
N ASN A 664 -24.52 13.23 6.04
CA ASN A 664 -24.15 12.84 4.68
C ASN A 664 -23.13 13.84 4.11
N TYR A 665 -21.94 13.35 3.75
CA TYR A 665 -20.80 14.16 3.30
C TYR A 665 -20.38 13.76 1.88
N LEU A 666 -20.40 14.72 0.96
CA LEU A 666 -20.02 14.49 -0.44
C LEU A 666 -18.57 14.93 -0.67
N HIS A 667 -17.73 13.97 -1.07
CA HIS A 667 -16.35 14.22 -1.43
C HIS A 667 -16.26 14.97 -2.77
N TYR A 668 -15.32 15.91 -2.87
CA TYR A 668 -15.03 16.63 -4.11
C TYR A 668 -13.52 16.75 -4.32
N TRP A 669 -13.13 16.85 -5.59
CA TRP A 669 -11.80 17.28 -6.01
C TRP A 669 -11.96 18.41 -7.04
N PHE A 670 -11.48 19.60 -6.69
CA PHE A 670 -11.51 20.80 -7.53
C PHE A 670 -10.11 21.09 -8.06
N VAL A 671 -9.98 21.32 -9.36
CA VAL A 671 -8.73 21.72 -10.02
C VAL A 671 -8.94 23.05 -10.75
N GLU A 672 -8.13 24.05 -10.43
CA GLU A 672 -8.19 25.36 -11.07
C GLU A 672 -7.76 25.29 -12.54
N SER A 673 -8.13 26.30 -13.33
CA SER A 673 -7.77 26.43 -14.74
C SER A 673 -6.25 26.54 -14.95
N GLN A 674 -5.74 25.96 -16.03
CA GLN A 674 -4.38 26.23 -16.54
C GLN A 674 -4.28 27.59 -17.26
N GLY A 675 -5.41 28.27 -17.50
CA GLY A 675 -5.52 29.59 -18.13
C GLY A 675 -5.50 30.72 -17.10
N ASN A 676 -6.66 31.29 -16.80
CA ASN A 676 -6.83 32.32 -15.76
C ASN A 676 -7.96 31.92 -14.80
N PRO A 677 -7.66 31.18 -13.71
CA PRO A 677 -8.66 30.70 -12.75
C PRO A 677 -9.68 31.74 -12.30
N ALA A 678 -9.23 32.99 -12.09
CA ALA A 678 -10.08 34.08 -11.61
C ALA A 678 -11.18 34.50 -12.60
N SER A 679 -10.99 34.33 -13.91
CA SER A 679 -12.00 34.68 -14.93
C SER A 679 -12.64 33.49 -15.64
N ASP A 680 -11.96 32.33 -15.64
CA ASP A 680 -12.43 31.17 -16.38
C ASP A 680 -13.66 30.53 -15.71
N PRO A 681 -14.56 29.87 -16.47
CA PRO A 681 -15.79 29.28 -15.92
C PRO A 681 -15.53 28.26 -14.80
N VAL A 682 -16.49 28.10 -13.88
CA VAL A 682 -16.52 26.95 -12.98
C VAL A 682 -17.42 25.88 -13.58
N VAL A 683 -16.92 24.66 -13.66
CA VAL A 683 -17.57 23.54 -14.34
C VAL A 683 -17.64 22.35 -13.39
N LEU A 684 -18.83 22.07 -12.89
CA LEU A 684 -19.13 20.84 -12.15
C LEU A 684 -19.12 19.64 -13.11
N TRP A 685 -18.50 18.52 -12.72
CA TRP A 685 -18.54 17.24 -13.41
C TRP A 685 -19.12 16.14 -12.51
N LEU A 686 -20.10 15.39 -13.04
CA LEU A 686 -20.74 14.24 -12.42
C LEU A 686 -20.64 13.01 -13.34
N ASN A 687 -19.97 11.92 -12.91
CA ASN A 687 -20.22 10.61 -13.55
C ASN A 687 -21.54 10.01 -13.04
N GLY A 688 -22.20 9.19 -13.86
CA GLY A 688 -23.51 8.59 -13.57
C GLY A 688 -23.46 7.30 -12.73
N GLY A 689 -23.95 6.19 -13.31
CA GLY A 689 -24.00 4.87 -12.67
C GLY A 689 -25.40 4.24 -12.62
N PRO A 690 -26.31 4.69 -11.73
CA PRO A 690 -26.12 5.66 -10.65
C PRO A 690 -25.16 5.15 -9.56
N GLY A 691 -24.32 6.01 -9.02
CA GLY A 691 -23.38 5.66 -7.94
C GLY A 691 -21.97 5.28 -8.40
N CYS A 692 -21.50 5.86 -9.51
CA CYS A 692 -20.10 5.79 -9.94
C CYS A 692 -19.37 7.10 -9.66
N SER A 693 -18.07 7.01 -9.35
CA SER A 693 -17.23 8.11 -8.90
C SER A 693 -16.85 9.06 -10.04
N SER A 694 -16.98 10.37 -9.76
CA SER A 694 -16.48 11.47 -10.60
C SER A 694 -14.94 11.57 -10.64
N LEU A 695 -14.21 10.89 -9.75
CA LEU A 695 -12.77 10.72 -9.87
C LEU A 695 -12.41 9.73 -11.00
N GLY A 696 -13.37 8.90 -11.44
CA GLY A 696 -13.34 8.24 -12.74
C GLY A 696 -13.16 9.24 -13.89
N GLY A 697 -14.02 10.26 -13.93
CA GLY A 697 -13.89 11.40 -14.85
C GLY A 697 -12.54 12.11 -14.75
N LEU A 698 -12.09 12.38 -13.52
CA LEU A 698 -10.82 13.07 -13.27
C LEU A 698 -9.62 12.29 -13.82
N LEU A 699 -9.44 11.03 -13.41
CA LEU A 699 -8.22 10.27 -13.69
C LEU A 699 -8.29 9.42 -14.96
N THR A 700 -9.48 9.07 -15.45
CA THR A 700 -9.64 8.19 -16.63
C THR A 700 -10.28 8.84 -17.85
N GLU A 701 -10.77 10.09 -17.77
CA GLU A 701 -11.53 10.71 -18.88
C GLU A 701 -11.03 12.13 -19.25
N LEU A 702 -11.12 13.13 -18.36
CA LEU A 702 -10.93 14.55 -18.72
C LEU A 702 -10.16 15.43 -17.71
N GLY A 703 -9.85 14.96 -16.50
CA GLY A 703 -9.00 15.70 -15.55
C GLY A 703 -7.52 15.74 -15.98
N PRO A 704 -6.67 16.50 -15.26
CA PRO A 704 -5.29 16.81 -15.70
C PRO A 704 -4.29 15.66 -15.62
N PHE A 705 -4.68 14.54 -15.01
CA PHE A 705 -3.80 13.41 -14.71
C PHE A 705 -4.35 12.12 -15.33
N ARG A 706 -3.46 11.20 -15.69
CA ARG A 706 -3.78 9.82 -16.10
C ARG A 706 -2.92 8.84 -15.30
N PRO A 707 -3.46 7.73 -14.77
CA PRO A 707 -2.65 6.74 -14.09
C PRO A 707 -1.81 5.92 -15.09
N ASN A 708 -0.59 5.56 -14.69
CA ASN A 708 0.24 4.59 -15.39
C ASN A 708 -0.16 3.14 -15.07
N PRO A 709 0.27 2.14 -15.87
CA PRO A 709 0.03 0.71 -15.58
C PRO A 709 0.62 0.18 -14.27
N ASP A 710 1.38 0.99 -13.54
CA ASP A 710 1.99 0.63 -12.25
C ASP A 710 1.04 0.81 -11.05
N GLY A 711 -0.11 1.48 -11.25
CA GLY A 711 -1.06 1.82 -10.18
C GLY A 711 -0.51 2.80 -9.13
N ARG A 712 0.56 3.55 -9.46
CA ARG A 712 1.34 4.36 -8.51
C ARG A 712 1.71 5.74 -9.01
N THR A 713 1.93 5.89 -10.32
CA THR A 713 2.35 7.17 -10.91
C THR A 713 1.31 7.75 -11.86
N LEU A 714 1.31 9.09 -11.97
CA LEU A 714 0.41 9.85 -12.84
C LEU A 714 1.20 10.56 -13.95
N TYR A 715 0.69 10.54 -15.17
CA TYR A 715 1.21 11.31 -16.31
C TYR A 715 0.22 12.40 -16.76
N GLU A 716 0.70 13.39 -17.51
CA GLU A 716 -0.10 14.55 -17.93
C GLU A 716 -1.18 14.18 -18.96
N ASN A 717 -2.43 14.59 -18.70
CA ASN A 717 -3.48 14.64 -19.72
C ASN A 717 -3.41 15.97 -20.48
N VAL A 718 -2.71 15.97 -21.62
CA VAL A 718 -2.62 17.15 -22.49
C VAL A 718 -3.96 17.61 -23.07
N TYR A 719 -5.01 16.79 -23.00
CA TYR A 719 -6.36 17.13 -23.45
C TYR A 719 -7.32 17.49 -22.29
N SER A 720 -6.81 17.79 -21.10
CA SER A 720 -7.67 18.05 -19.95
C SER A 720 -8.54 19.29 -20.11
N TRP A 721 -9.80 19.16 -19.69
CA TRP A 721 -10.77 20.25 -19.66
C TRP A 721 -10.37 21.38 -18.71
N ASN A 722 -9.49 21.14 -17.72
CA ASN A 722 -8.96 22.22 -16.90
C ASN A 722 -7.99 23.17 -17.65
N LYS A 723 -7.68 22.92 -18.94
CA LYS A 723 -7.08 23.94 -19.81
C LYS A 723 -8.02 25.11 -20.12
N ALA A 724 -9.35 24.91 -19.98
CA ALA A 724 -10.36 25.88 -20.40
C ALA A 724 -11.27 26.39 -19.26
N ALA A 725 -11.26 25.73 -18.09
CA ALA A 725 -12.16 25.98 -16.98
C ALA A 725 -11.57 25.54 -15.63
N ASN A 726 -12.16 26.01 -14.54
CA ASN A 726 -11.96 25.46 -13.21
C ASN A 726 -12.91 24.25 -13.02
N MET A 727 -12.37 23.04 -12.92
CA MET A 727 -13.17 21.80 -12.92
C MET A 727 -13.42 21.29 -11.50
N LEU A 728 -14.70 21.14 -11.13
CA LEU A 728 -15.16 20.58 -9.85
C LEU A 728 -15.69 19.16 -10.08
N PHE A 729 -14.94 18.14 -9.67
CA PHE A 729 -15.40 16.75 -9.69
C PHE A 729 -16.09 16.43 -8.36
N LEU A 730 -17.38 16.10 -8.36
CA LEU A 730 -18.17 15.81 -7.15
C LEU A 730 -18.61 14.34 -7.13
N GLU A 731 -18.27 13.60 -6.08
CA GLU A 731 -18.71 12.22 -5.90
C GLU A 731 -20.09 12.19 -5.24
N THR A 732 -21.11 11.77 -6.00
CA THR A 732 -22.52 11.81 -5.55
C THR A 732 -23.29 10.59 -6.06
N PRO A 733 -24.28 10.05 -5.32
CA PRO A 733 -24.67 10.40 -3.95
C PRO A 733 -23.66 9.93 -2.88
N ARG A 734 -24.02 10.04 -1.60
CA ARG A 734 -23.26 9.45 -0.48
C ARG A 734 -23.01 7.95 -0.68
N GLY A 735 -21.87 7.44 -0.21
CA GLY A 735 -21.46 6.05 -0.37
C GLY A 735 -20.77 5.74 -1.70
N VAL A 736 -20.46 6.76 -2.52
CA VAL A 736 -19.77 6.66 -3.81
C VAL A 736 -18.33 7.14 -3.66
N GLY A 737 -17.35 6.33 -4.07
CA GLY A 737 -15.93 6.70 -4.01
C GLY A 737 -15.48 6.95 -2.58
N PHE A 738 -15.22 8.21 -2.23
CA PHE A 738 -14.92 8.64 -0.85
C PHE A 738 -16.06 9.39 -0.15
N SER A 739 -17.18 9.67 -0.82
CA SER A 739 -18.40 10.22 -0.19
C SER A 739 -18.99 9.22 0.81
N TYR A 740 -19.37 9.67 2.00
CA TYR A 740 -19.79 8.78 3.08
C TYR A 740 -20.98 9.31 3.90
N GLN A 741 -21.47 8.46 4.80
CA GLN A 741 -22.54 8.74 5.74
C GLN A 741 -22.07 8.40 7.15
N ASP A 742 -22.23 9.34 8.09
CA ASP A 742 -22.16 9.07 9.52
C ASP A 742 -23.49 8.44 9.97
N THR A 743 -23.47 7.12 10.13
CA THR A 743 -24.66 6.33 10.49
C THR A 743 -25.11 6.50 11.95
N ALA A 744 -24.34 7.19 12.79
CA ALA A 744 -24.79 7.61 14.12
C ALA A 744 -25.59 8.92 14.08
N VAL A 745 -25.37 9.77 13.06
CA VAL A 745 -26.15 10.99 12.81
C VAL A 745 -27.35 10.72 11.91
N ASN A 746 -27.18 9.91 10.86
CA ASN A 746 -28.23 9.59 9.89
C ASN A 746 -28.13 8.14 9.40
N ASN A 747 -29.15 7.33 9.68
CA ASN A 747 -29.22 5.93 9.28
C ASN A 747 -30.07 5.66 8.03
N ASP A 748 -30.33 6.67 7.19
CA ASP A 748 -31.04 6.51 5.92
C ASP A 748 -30.28 5.62 4.92
N THR A 749 -30.78 4.40 4.72
CA THR A 749 -30.25 3.40 3.78
C THR A 749 -30.90 3.45 2.39
N THR A 750 -31.51 4.57 1.99
CA THR A 750 -32.21 4.70 0.70
C THR A 750 -31.69 5.86 -0.15
N TRP A 751 -31.50 5.59 -1.44
CA TRP A 751 -31.03 6.54 -2.44
C TRP A 751 -32.07 6.69 -3.55
N ASP A 752 -32.27 7.91 -4.03
CA ASP A 752 -33.20 8.24 -5.12
C ASP A 752 -32.79 9.55 -5.82
N ASP A 753 -33.41 9.86 -6.96
CA ASP A 753 -33.06 11.04 -7.77
C ASP A 753 -33.34 12.37 -7.06
N ALA A 754 -34.41 12.45 -6.29
CA ALA A 754 -34.78 13.68 -5.59
C ALA A 754 -33.79 13.97 -4.45
N LYS A 755 -33.41 12.95 -3.67
CA LYS A 755 -32.34 13.04 -2.67
C LYS A 755 -31.01 13.41 -3.32
N THR A 756 -30.62 12.72 -4.40
CA THR A 756 -29.33 12.97 -5.07
C THR A 756 -29.24 14.40 -5.61
N ALA A 757 -30.32 14.93 -6.19
CA ALA A 757 -30.41 16.32 -6.61
C ALA A 757 -30.37 17.30 -5.43
N LEU A 758 -31.13 17.06 -4.35
CA LEU A 758 -31.17 17.92 -3.16
C LEU A 758 -29.86 17.94 -2.38
N GLU A 759 -29.16 16.80 -2.28
CA GLU A 759 -27.85 16.66 -1.64
C GLU A 759 -26.78 17.35 -2.49
N SER A 760 -26.78 17.15 -3.81
CA SER A 760 -25.84 17.80 -4.73
C SER A 760 -26.07 19.31 -4.86
N ALA A 761 -27.31 19.79 -4.80
CA ALA A 761 -27.64 21.22 -4.83
C ALA A 761 -27.12 21.94 -3.58
N ALA A 762 -27.20 21.29 -2.41
CA ALA A 762 -26.60 21.80 -1.18
C ALA A 762 -25.06 21.79 -1.25
N ALA A 763 -24.44 20.74 -1.83
CA ALA A 763 -23.00 20.70 -2.02
C ALA A 763 -22.49 21.80 -2.98
N VAL A 764 -23.22 22.13 -4.03
CA VAL A 764 -22.91 23.27 -4.93
C VAL A 764 -23.05 24.61 -4.19
N GLU A 765 -24.11 24.79 -3.42
CA GLU A 765 -24.34 25.99 -2.60
C GLU A 765 -23.22 26.18 -1.56
N ASP A 766 -22.81 25.10 -0.90
CA ASP A 766 -21.72 25.02 0.07
C ASP A 766 -20.34 25.21 -0.58
N PHE A 767 -20.09 24.70 -1.79
CA PHE A 767 -18.86 24.93 -2.55
C PHE A 767 -18.59 26.42 -2.77
N PHE A 768 -19.62 27.20 -3.12
CA PHE A 768 -19.49 28.66 -3.26
C PHE A 768 -19.38 29.41 -1.91
N THR A 769 -19.51 28.73 -0.75
CA THR A 769 -19.06 29.26 0.55
C THR A 769 -17.59 28.98 0.83
N VAL A 770 -17.04 27.88 0.29
CA VAL A 770 -15.61 27.54 0.39
C VAL A 770 -14.78 28.40 -0.57
N PHE A 771 -15.26 28.59 -1.81
CA PHE A 771 -14.58 29.34 -2.86
C PHE A 771 -15.42 30.55 -3.33
N GLU A 772 -15.72 31.48 -2.43
CA GLU A 772 -16.57 32.64 -2.72
C GLU A 772 -16.03 33.51 -3.88
N GLN A 773 -14.73 33.53 -4.12
CA GLN A 773 -14.11 34.24 -5.24
C GLN A 773 -14.63 33.80 -6.61
N PHE A 774 -15.09 32.57 -6.78
CA PHE A 774 -15.64 32.10 -8.06
C PHE A 774 -17.17 32.27 -8.17
N ARG A 775 -17.84 32.84 -7.15
CA ARG A 775 -19.31 33.01 -7.13
C ARG A 775 -19.84 33.87 -8.29
N GLY A 776 -19.00 34.74 -8.86
CA GLY A 776 -19.33 35.57 -10.02
C GLY A 776 -19.00 34.95 -11.38
N ASN A 777 -18.23 33.85 -11.43
CA ASN A 777 -17.81 33.22 -12.69
C ASN A 777 -19.01 32.50 -13.34
N ASP A 778 -18.98 32.38 -14.67
CA ASP A 778 -19.95 31.56 -15.39
C ASP A 778 -19.89 30.11 -14.86
N PHE A 779 -21.02 29.62 -14.32
CA PHE A 779 -21.14 28.28 -13.76
C PHE A 779 -21.86 27.36 -14.74
N TYR A 780 -21.29 26.18 -14.95
CA TYR A 780 -21.83 25.12 -15.79
C TYR A 780 -21.91 23.80 -15.03
N ILE A 781 -22.96 23.02 -15.30
CA ILE A 781 -23.16 21.69 -14.72
C ILE A 781 -22.99 20.64 -15.82
N THR A 782 -22.01 19.75 -15.66
CA THR A 782 -21.62 18.80 -16.70
C THR A 782 -21.44 17.39 -16.15
N GLY A 783 -21.41 16.39 -17.02
CA GLY A 783 -21.30 14.98 -16.62
C GLY A 783 -21.78 14.00 -17.69
N GLU A 784 -21.80 12.72 -17.33
CA GLU A 784 -21.99 11.61 -18.26
C GLU A 784 -22.96 10.53 -17.77
N SER A 785 -23.51 9.72 -18.67
CA SER A 785 -24.26 8.49 -18.34
C SER A 785 -25.58 8.80 -17.61
N TYR A 786 -25.85 8.14 -16.48
CA TYR A 786 -26.97 8.46 -15.57
C TYR A 786 -26.97 9.92 -15.07
N ALA A 787 -25.92 10.71 -15.31
CA ALA A 787 -25.99 12.16 -15.14
C ALA A 787 -27.00 12.84 -16.08
N GLY A 788 -27.52 12.15 -17.10
CA GLY A 788 -28.73 12.54 -17.85
C GLY A 788 -29.98 12.71 -16.97
N ILE A 789 -30.03 12.04 -15.81
CA ILE A 789 -31.04 12.29 -14.76
C ILE A 789 -30.51 13.28 -13.71
N TYR A 790 -29.27 13.11 -13.23
CA TYR A 790 -28.70 13.97 -12.17
C TYR A 790 -28.64 15.45 -12.58
N ILE A 791 -28.21 15.76 -13.81
CA ILE A 791 -27.93 17.13 -14.23
C ILE A 791 -29.23 17.92 -14.41
N PRO A 792 -30.27 17.44 -15.12
CA PRO A 792 -31.53 18.17 -15.20
C PRO A 792 -32.21 18.34 -13.84
N THR A 793 -32.21 17.31 -12.98
CA THR A 793 -32.85 17.40 -11.65
C THR A 793 -32.13 18.38 -10.72
N LEU A 794 -30.78 18.36 -10.70
CA LEU A 794 -29.95 19.35 -10.03
C LEU A 794 -30.16 20.77 -10.59
N THR A 795 -30.26 20.89 -11.91
CA THR A 795 -30.44 22.19 -12.60
C THR A 795 -31.80 22.81 -12.27
N ASP A 796 -32.87 22.02 -12.31
CA ASP A 796 -34.23 22.43 -11.97
C ASP A 796 -34.33 22.88 -10.49
N GLU A 797 -33.68 22.18 -9.57
CA GLU A 797 -33.56 22.59 -8.16
C GLU A 797 -32.73 23.88 -7.97
N LEU A 798 -31.58 24.00 -8.64
CA LEU A 798 -30.75 25.21 -8.55
C LEU A 798 -31.45 26.44 -9.15
N ILE A 799 -32.16 26.29 -10.28
CA ILE A 799 -32.98 27.36 -10.87
C ILE A 799 -34.06 27.81 -9.88
N LYS A 800 -34.77 26.88 -9.22
CA LYS A 800 -35.75 27.22 -8.16
C LYS A 800 -35.11 27.99 -7.01
N ARG A 801 -33.91 27.61 -6.55
CA ARG A 801 -33.18 28.34 -5.49
C ARG A 801 -32.74 29.74 -5.93
N ILE A 802 -32.28 29.90 -7.17
CA ILE A 802 -31.87 31.20 -7.74
C ILE A 802 -33.10 32.11 -7.90
N GLN A 803 -34.18 31.63 -8.52
CA GLN A 803 -35.41 32.39 -8.73
C GLN A 803 -36.14 32.73 -7.42
N ALA A 804 -36.05 31.88 -6.40
CA ALA A 804 -36.51 32.18 -5.04
C ALA A 804 -35.58 33.13 -4.24
N GLY A 805 -34.48 33.61 -4.84
CA GLY A 805 -33.52 34.51 -4.20
C GLY A 805 -32.68 33.88 -3.09
N LYS A 806 -32.73 32.54 -2.94
CA LYS A 806 -31.99 31.79 -1.91
C LYS A 806 -30.53 31.58 -2.29
N LEU A 807 -30.27 31.28 -3.56
CA LEU A 807 -28.92 31.03 -4.08
C LEU A 807 -28.46 32.16 -5.00
N ARG A 808 -27.19 32.53 -4.89
CA ARG A 808 -26.52 33.53 -5.74
C ARG A 808 -25.30 32.90 -6.39
N ILE A 809 -25.49 32.43 -7.63
CA ILE A 809 -24.48 31.92 -8.56
C ILE A 809 -24.88 32.33 -9.99
N ASN A 810 -23.93 32.41 -10.91
CA ASN A 810 -24.19 32.73 -12.31
C ASN A 810 -24.29 31.42 -13.14
N LEU A 811 -25.40 30.69 -13.01
CA LEU A 811 -25.65 29.48 -13.79
C LEU A 811 -25.94 29.83 -15.26
N VAL A 812 -25.08 29.43 -16.19
CA VAL A 812 -25.13 29.79 -17.63
C VAL A 812 -25.55 28.62 -18.53
N GLY A 813 -25.21 27.38 -18.16
CA GLY A 813 -25.52 26.23 -18.99
C GLY A 813 -25.22 24.87 -18.38
N ILE A 814 -25.54 23.82 -19.15
CA ILE A 814 -25.30 22.42 -18.79
C ILE A 814 -24.73 21.64 -19.99
N ALA A 815 -23.88 20.64 -19.75
CA ALA A 815 -23.42 19.73 -20.80
C ALA A 815 -23.53 18.25 -20.38
N ILE A 816 -24.27 17.45 -21.15
CA ILE A 816 -24.56 16.06 -20.81
C ILE A 816 -24.00 15.14 -21.90
N GLY A 817 -23.01 14.35 -21.52
CA GLY A 817 -22.42 13.30 -22.35
C GLY A 817 -23.16 11.99 -22.22
N ASN A 818 -23.50 11.35 -23.34
CA ASN A 818 -24.12 10.01 -23.41
C ASN A 818 -25.17 9.81 -22.30
N GLY A 819 -26.09 10.77 -22.22
CA GLY A 819 -27.00 10.90 -21.09
C GLY A 819 -28.18 9.93 -21.19
N ALA A 820 -28.50 9.25 -20.10
CA ALA A 820 -29.77 8.55 -19.95
C ALA A 820 -30.87 9.60 -19.72
N PHE A 821 -31.72 9.81 -20.72
CA PHE A 821 -32.83 10.78 -20.71
C PHE A 821 -34.20 10.11 -20.65
N SER A 822 -34.35 8.94 -21.29
CA SER A 822 -35.61 8.20 -21.34
C SER A 822 -35.37 6.74 -21.70
N ASN A 823 -35.53 5.86 -20.72
CA ASN A 823 -35.55 4.41 -20.88
C ASN A 823 -36.66 3.97 -21.86
N ILE A 824 -37.71 4.80 -22.02
CA ILE A 824 -38.76 4.58 -23.03
C ILE A 824 -38.22 4.79 -24.44
N GLN A 825 -37.47 5.87 -24.69
CA GLN A 825 -36.85 6.09 -26.00
C GLN A 825 -35.73 5.08 -26.26
N GLU A 826 -34.96 4.68 -25.24
CA GLU A 826 -33.93 3.64 -25.33
C GLU A 826 -34.52 2.30 -25.80
N VAL A 827 -35.61 1.85 -25.16
CA VAL A 827 -36.36 0.63 -25.55
C VAL A 827 -36.87 0.69 -27.00
N ARG A 828 -37.18 1.89 -27.50
CA ARG A 828 -37.59 2.10 -28.89
C ARG A 828 -36.40 2.10 -29.85
N SER A 829 -35.27 2.70 -29.46
CA SER A 829 -34.16 3.03 -30.36
C SER A 829 -33.05 1.99 -30.42
N ASN A 830 -32.74 1.32 -29.30
CA ASN A 830 -31.66 0.33 -29.24
C ASN A 830 -31.84 -0.84 -30.22
N PRO A 831 -33.07 -1.31 -30.53
CA PRO A 831 -33.27 -2.30 -31.58
C PRO A 831 -32.82 -1.82 -32.98
N ASP A 832 -33.25 -0.64 -33.43
CA ASP A 832 -32.78 -0.08 -34.70
C ASP A 832 -31.26 0.12 -34.67
N PHE A 833 -30.72 0.67 -33.58
CA PHE A 833 -29.29 0.89 -33.39
C PHE A 833 -28.49 -0.41 -33.57
N LEU A 834 -28.80 -1.45 -32.78
CA LEU A 834 -28.08 -2.73 -32.81
C LEU A 834 -28.27 -3.48 -34.13
N TYR A 835 -29.43 -3.37 -34.78
CA TYR A 835 -29.65 -3.95 -36.11
C TYR A 835 -28.76 -3.30 -37.17
N PHE A 836 -28.75 -1.97 -37.27
CA PHE A 836 -27.96 -1.25 -38.27
C PHE A 836 -26.45 -1.28 -38.00
N HIS A 837 -26.02 -1.57 -36.76
CA HIS A 837 -24.63 -1.89 -36.44
C HIS A 837 -24.28 -3.40 -36.60
N GLY A 838 -25.23 -4.24 -37.02
CA GLY A 838 -24.99 -5.64 -37.41
C GLY A 838 -24.93 -6.66 -36.25
N ILE A 839 -25.44 -6.31 -35.07
CA ILE A 839 -25.34 -7.12 -33.83
C ILE A 839 -26.34 -8.29 -33.80
N TYR A 840 -27.35 -8.28 -34.66
CA TYR A 840 -28.32 -9.37 -34.80
C TYR A 840 -28.89 -9.52 -36.21
N GLY A 841 -29.47 -10.70 -36.48
CA GLY A 841 -29.86 -11.11 -37.84
C GLY A 841 -31.14 -10.48 -38.37
N LYS A 842 -31.31 -10.47 -39.70
CA LYS A 842 -32.56 -10.05 -40.34
C LYS A 842 -33.77 -10.87 -39.85
N ASP A 843 -33.62 -12.15 -39.55
CA ASP A 843 -34.73 -12.98 -39.07
C ASP A 843 -35.18 -12.56 -37.66
N GLU A 844 -34.28 -12.10 -36.81
CA GLU A 844 -34.59 -11.53 -35.47
C GLU A 844 -35.28 -10.17 -35.63
N TRP A 845 -34.82 -9.34 -36.56
CA TRP A 845 -35.42 -8.04 -36.89
C TRP A 845 -36.82 -8.16 -37.49
N ASP A 846 -37.02 -9.06 -38.47
CA ASP A 846 -38.32 -9.35 -39.08
C ASP A 846 -39.30 -10.03 -38.10
N GLN A 847 -38.82 -10.58 -37.00
CA GLN A 847 -39.66 -10.99 -35.87
C GLN A 847 -40.10 -9.78 -35.03
N LEU A 848 -39.15 -8.92 -34.63
CA LEU A 848 -39.45 -7.72 -33.83
C LEU A 848 -40.35 -6.72 -34.56
N LEU A 849 -40.19 -6.53 -35.87
CA LEU A 849 -41.03 -5.65 -36.68
C LEU A 849 -42.53 -6.06 -36.68
N LYS A 850 -42.87 -7.32 -36.36
CA LYS A 850 -44.28 -7.75 -36.18
C LYS A 850 -44.94 -7.13 -34.95
N CYS A 851 -44.14 -6.61 -34.02
CA CYS A 851 -44.58 -5.85 -32.85
C CYS A 851 -44.77 -4.36 -33.18
N CYS A 852 -44.23 -3.88 -34.30
CA CYS A 852 -44.37 -2.50 -34.77
C CYS A 852 -45.73 -2.28 -35.46
N THR A 853 -46.83 -2.47 -34.72
CA THR A 853 -48.20 -2.26 -35.22
C THR A 853 -48.72 -0.87 -34.87
N SER A 854 -49.25 -0.14 -35.86
CA SER A 854 -49.83 1.19 -35.63
C SER A 854 -51.34 1.12 -35.39
N THR A 855 -51.85 2.03 -34.57
CA THR A 855 -53.26 2.07 -34.16
C THR A 855 -54.24 2.47 -35.28
N ASN A 856 -53.74 3.05 -36.38
CA ASN A 856 -54.56 3.64 -37.45
C ASN A 856 -54.18 3.21 -38.88
N GLY A 857 -53.32 2.18 -39.04
CA GLY A 857 -53.01 1.59 -40.35
C GLY A 857 -52.05 2.39 -41.25
N SER A 858 -51.67 3.61 -40.88
CA SER A 858 -50.48 4.28 -41.43
C SER A 858 -49.22 3.78 -40.72
N SER A 859 -48.15 3.50 -41.45
CA SER A 859 -46.86 3.14 -40.84
C SER A 859 -46.29 4.32 -40.05
N SER A 860 -46.16 4.18 -38.73
CA SER A 860 -45.28 5.05 -37.94
C SER A 860 -43.83 4.80 -38.34
N SER A 861 -43.00 5.85 -38.35
CA SER A 861 -41.54 5.72 -38.53
C SER A 861 -40.79 5.38 -37.24
N VAL A 862 -41.50 5.27 -36.11
CA VAL A 862 -40.98 4.86 -34.79
C VAL A 862 -41.91 3.81 -34.20
N CYS A 863 -41.34 2.70 -33.71
CA CYS A 863 -42.09 1.57 -33.17
C CYS A 863 -42.33 1.74 -31.66
N GLU A 864 -43.58 1.62 -31.23
CA GLU A 864 -44.01 1.84 -29.83
C GLU A 864 -43.81 0.57 -28.97
N TYR A 865 -42.56 0.09 -28.92
CA TYR A 865 -42.16 -1.17 -28.26
C TYR A 865 -42.38 -1.17 -26.74
N GLU A 866 -42.41 0.00 -26.10
CA GLU A 866 -42.67 0.15 -24.66
C GLU A 866 -44.02 -0.43 -24.23
N ARG A 867 -44.98 -0.56 -25.17
CA ARG A 867 -46.31 -1.14 -24.88
C ARG A 867 -46.30 -2.63 -24.53
N TYR A 868 -45.17 -3.31 -24.73
CA TYR A 868 -45.00 -4.74 -24.46
C TYR A 868 -44.09 -5.03 -23.27
N VAL A 869 -43.51 -3.99 -22.66
CA VAL A 869 -42.57 -4.12 -21.53
C VAL A 869 -42.94 -3.16 -20.41
N GLN A 870 -42.43 -3.45 -19.21
CA GLN A 870 -42.41 -2.56 -18.07
C GLN A 870 -40.95 -2.39 -17.63
N ILE A 871 -40.62 -1.22 -17.11
CA ILE A 871 -39.32 -0.93 -16.50
C ILE A 871 -39.49 -1.12 -14.99
N ASP A 872 -38.66 -1.96 -14.37
CA ASP A 872 -38.70 -2.14 -12.91
C ASP A 872 -38.00 -0.99 -12.15
N GLY A 873 -38.09 -0.98 -10.82
CA GLY A 873 -37.50 0.07 -9.98
C GLY A 873 -35.96 0.18 -10.03
N PHE A 874 -35.30 -0.79 -10.66
CA PHE A 874 -33.85 -0.81 -10.89
C PHE A 874 -33.47 -0.47 -12.34
N GLY A 875 -34.45 -0.26 -13.22
CA GLY A 875 -34.26 0.06 -14.63
C GLY A 875 -34.35 -1.14 -15.60
N ASN A 876 -34.62 -2.36 -15.13
CA ASN A 876 -34.64 -3.52 -16.02
C ASN A 876 -35.89 -3.54 -16.92
N VAL A 877 -35.69 -3.82 -18.21
CA VAL A 877 -36.76 -3.99 -19.20
C VAL A 877 -37.34 -5.42 -19.12
N VAL A 878 -38.57 -5.55 -18.65
CA VAL A 878 -39.25 -6.84 -18.43
C VAL A 878 -40.54 -6.92 -19.24
N GLY A 879 -40.78 -8.01 -19.98
CA GLY A 879 -42.03 -8.21 -20.73
C GLY A 879 -43.28 -8.19 -19.84
N ILE A 880 -44.34 -7.49 -20.26
CA ILE A 880 -45.59 -7.43 -19.47
C ILE A 880 -46.31 -8.78 -19.46
N ASN A 881 -46.92 -9.11 -18.31
CA ASN A 881 -47.74 -10.31 -18.20
C ASN A 881 -49.08 -10.11 -18.93
N SER A 882 -49.24 -10.80 -20.06
CA SER A 882 -50.37 -10.64 -20.98
C SER A 882 -51.00 -11.98 -21.35
N THR A 883 -52.33 -12.00 -21.50
CA THR A 883 -53.09 -13.12 -22.05
C THR A 883 -53.12 -13.13 -23.59
N ASN A 884 -52.77 -12.02 -24.24
CA ASN A 884 -52.59 -11.95 -25.68
C ASN A 884 -51.18 -12.45 -26.05
N ALA A 885 -51.11 -13.59 -26.74
CA ALA A 885 -49.87 -14.25 -27.13
C ALA A 885 -48.92 -13.37 -27.96
N LEU A 886 -49.45 -12.47 -28.81
CA LEU A 886 -48.62 -11.52 -29.56
C LEU A 886 -47.91 -10.54 -28.62
N HIS A 887 -48.61 -10.01 -27.62
CA HIS A 887 -48.02 -9.06 -26.67
C HIS A 887 -46.96 -9.74 -25.80
N THR A 888 -47.19 -10.99 -25.39
CA THR A 888 -46.23 -11.77 -24.58
C THR A 888 -44.96 -12.10 -25.37
N GLU A 889 -45.09 -12.49 -26.65
CA GLU A 889 -43.96 -12.71 -27.54
C GLU A 889 -43.22 -11.40 -27.87
N CYS A 890 -43.95 -10.30 -28.06
CA CYS A 890 -43.35 -8.98 -28.26
C CYS A 890 -42.60 -8.48 -27.02
N GLY A 891 -43.14 -8.66 -25.80
CA GLY A 891 -42.45 -8.30 -24.57
C GLY A 891 -41.17 -9.12 -24.38
N ARG A 892 -41.19 -10.40 -24.76
CA ARG A 892 -40.03 -11.29 -24.79
C ARG A 892 -38.98 -10.84 -25.82
N LEU A 893 -39.39 -10.50 -27.04
CA LEU A 893 -38.50 -10.04 -28.11
C LEU A 893 -37.88 -8.67 -27.81
N VAL A 894 -38.66 -7.72 -27.29
CA VAL A 894 -38.18 -6.38 -26.90
C VAL A 894 -37.16 -6.49 -25.77
N ALA A 895 -37.46 -7.21 -24.69
CA ALA A 895 -36.49 -7.42 -23.62
C ALA A 895 -35.20 -8.13 -24.13
N GLN A 896 -35.35 -9.14 -24.99
CA GLN A 896 -34.21 -9.88 -25.55
C GLN A 896 -33.32 -9.03 -26.49
N LEU A 897 -33.91 -8.18 -27.33
CA LEU A 897 -33.21 -7.49 -28.43
C LEU A 897 -32.88 -6.02 -28.13
N ALA A 898 -33.66 -5.32 -27.31
CA ALA A 898 -33.40 -3.93 -26.91
C ALA A 898 -32.46 -3.83 -25.69
N TYR A 899 -32.53 -4.80 -24.77
CA TYR A 899 -31.89 -4.72 -23.44
C TYR A 899 -30.85 -5.82 -23.21
N ASP A 900 -31.23 -7.11 -23.26
CA ASP A 900 -30.29 -8.22 -23.12
C ASP A 900 -29.16 -8.18 -24.17
N ARG A 901 -29.46 -7.75 -25.41
CA ARG A 901 -28.49 -7.68 -26.50
C ARG A 901 -27.50 -6.51 -26.41
N VAL A 902 -27.73 -5.55 -25.50
CA VAL A 902 -26.71 -4.57 -25.07
C VAL A 902 -25.81 -5.23 -24.03
N TRP A 903 -26.40 -5.63 -22.89
CA TRP A 903 -25.63 -5.92 -21.68
C TRP A 903 -25.14 -7.36 -21.54
N ASN A 904 -25.87 -8.34 -22.07
CA ASN A 904 -25.60 -9.77 -21.92
C ASN A 904 -24.98 -10.37 -23.20
N THR A 905 -23.93 -9.71 -23.72
CA THR A 905 -23.16 -10.16 -24.90
C THR A 905 -21.65 -10.21 -24.63
N ALA A 906 -20.86 -10.46 -25.68
CA ALA A 906 -19.39 -10.41 -25.63
C ALA A 906 -18.80 -9.08 -26.13
N ASN A 907 -19.65 -8.16 -26.59
CA ASN A 907 -19.25 -6.83 -27.05
C ASN A 907 -19.04 -5.90 -25.85
N ASP A 908 -18.21 -4.86 -25.97
CA ASP A 908 -18.21 -3.78 -24.99
C ASP A 908 -19.40 -2.83 -25.24
N ALA A 909 -20.37 -2.83 -24.34
CA ALA A 909 -21.57 -1.99 -24.46
C ALA A 909 -21.23 -0.49 -24.51
N TYR A 910 -20.14 -0.07 -23.85
CA TYR A 910 -19.74 1.33 -23.81
C TYR A 910 -19.02 1.78 -25.09
N ASN A 911 -18.51 0.88 -25.93
CA ASN A 911 -17.97 1.20 -27.24
C ASN A 911 -18.03 -0.04 -28.13
N LEU A 912 -18.97 -0.06 -29.08
CA LEU A 912 -19.33 -1.26 -29.84
C LEU A 912 -18.21 -1.82 -30.73
N TYR A 913 -17.11 -1.09 -30.91
CA TYR A 913 -15.95 -1.46 -31.73
C TYR A 913 -14.67 -1.68 -30.89
N GLN A 914 -14.79 -1.85 -29.57
CA GLN A 914 -13.67 -1.94 -28.63
C GLN A 914 -13.35 -3.38 -28.16
N ASP A 915 -12.06 -3.71 -28.12
CA ASP A 915 -11.53 -5.06 -27.89
C ASP A 915 -10.58 -5.13 -26.66
N CYS A 916 -11.13 -5.29 -25.44
CA CYS A 916 -10.35 -5.60 -24.22
C CYS A 916 -10.25 -7.14 -24.00
N TYR A 917 -9.27 -7.81 -24.61
CA TYR A 917 -9.19 -9.28 -24.63
C TYR A 917 -8.65 -9.94 -23.35
N ARG A 918 -9.32 -11.02 -22.91
CA ARG A 918 -8.84 -11.98 -21.91
C ARG A 918 -7.63 -12.81 -22.40
N MET A 919 -6.42 -12.27 -22.27
CA MET A 919 -5.22 -13.12 -22.18
C MET A 919 -5.25 -13.97 -20.90
N SER A 920 -4.97 -15.27 -21.01
CA SER A 920 -4.60 -16.09 -19.85
C SER A 920 -3.16 -15.76 -19.43
N LEU A 921 -2.90 -15.59 -18.13
CA LEU A 921 -1.56 -15.31 -17.61
C LEU A 921 -0.70 -16.59 -17.60
N THR A 922 0.01 -16.78 -18.71
CA THR A 922 1.24 -17.61 -18.84
C THR A 922 1.17 -19.09 -18.44
N GLY A 923 0.98 -19.94 -19.45
CA GLY A 923 2.01 -20.94 -19.79
C GLY A 923 2.29 -22.12 -18.85
N ALA A 924 1.47 -22.38 -17.83
CA ALA A 924 1.62 -23.52 -16.93
C ALA A 924 0.45 -24.52 -17.04
N PHE A 925 0.77 -25.81 -17.09
CA PHE A 925 -0.22 -26.89 -16.92
C PHE A 925 -0.68 -26.93 -15.46
N ILE A 926 -1.97 -26.75 -15.22
CA ILE A 926 -2.66 -27.19 -13.99
C ILE A 926 -3.86 -28.06 -14.43
N PRO A 927 -3.87 -29.37 -14.12
CA PRO A 927 -4.99 -30.24 -14.43
C PRO A 927 -6.22 -30.01 -13.54
N ASP A 928 -7.38 -30.42 -14.08
CA ASP A 928 -8.58 -30.91 -13.39
C ASP A 928 -9.33 -30.04 -12.37
N ASP A 929 -10.44 -29.49 -12.87
CA ASP A 929 -11.81 -29.99 -12.56
C ASP A 929 -12.81 -28.97 -11.99
N ARG A 930 -12.50 -27.66 -12.05
CA ARG A 930 -13.51 -26.60 -11.80
C ARG A 930 -13.39 -25.37 -12.70
N ARG A 931 -13.33 -25.54 -14.03
CA ARG A 931 -13.72 -24.51 -15.05
C ARG A 931 -13.60 -25.02 -16.50
N LEU A 932 -14.68 -25.61 -17.02
CA LEU A 932 -15.05 -25.52 -18.45
C LEU A 932 -16.58 -25.36 -18.57
N LYS A 933 -17.12 -24.30 -17.93
CA LYS A 933 -18.37 -23.70 -18.41
C LYS A 933 -18.01 -22.86 -19.64
N SER A 934 -18.58 -23.21 -20.79
CA SER A 934 -18.46 -22.46 -22.04
C SER A 934 -19.14 -21.08 -21.93
N PRO A 935 -18.97 -20.16 -22.90
CA PRO A 935 -19.65 -18.86 -22.86
C PRO A 935 -21.16 -18.99 -22.64
N GLU A 936 -21.79 -19.97 -23.30
CA GLU A 936 -23.22 -20.28 -23.17
C GLU A 936 -23.57 -20.61 -21.72
N ALA A 937 -22.74 -21.40 -21.02
CA ALA A 937 -22.95 -21.79 -19.63
C ALA A 937 -22.64 -20.68 -18.61
N ILE A 938 -21.97 -19.60 -19.03
CA ILE A 938 -21.89 -18.34 -18.26
C ILE A 938 -23.17 -17.54 -18.48
N PHE A 939 -23.60 -17.33 -19.73
CA PHE A 939 -24.88 -16.65 -20.02
C PHE A 939 -26.08 -17.37 -19.40
N ASP A 940 -26.06 -18.69 -19.31
CA ASP A 940 -27.08 -19.51 -18.63
C ASP A 940 -27.01 -19.47 -17.09
N GLU A 941 -25.94 -18.93 -16.51
CA GLU A 941 -25.81 -18.66 -15.07
C GLU A 941 -26.24 -17.22 -14.76
N LEU A 942 -25.98 -16.27 -15.68
CA LEU A 942 -26.56 -14.92 -15.67
C LEU A 942 -28.09 -14.97 -15.78
N ARG A 943 -28.65 -15.65 -16.79
CA ARG A 943 -30.11 -15.85 -16.99
C ARG A 943 -30.83 -16.50 -15.80
N ARG A 944 -30.12 -17.25 -14.96
CA ARG A 944 -30.68 -17.96 -13.79
C ARG A 944 -30.56 -17.19 -12.48
N THR A 945 -29.87 -16.06 -12.48
CA THR A 945 -29.62 -15.28 -11.25
C THR A 945 -30.51 -14.03 -11.25
N PRO A 946 -31.54 -13.93 -10.39
CA PRO A 946 -32.41 -12.76 -10.30
C PRO A 946 -31.73 -11.63 -9.49
N ARG A 947 -30.61 -11.13 -10.02
CA ARG A 947 -29.89 -9.94 -9.56
C ARG A 947 -29.73 -8.99 -10.74
N ASN A 948 -29.42 -7.73 -10.46
CA ASN A 948 -29.23 -6.75 -11.51
C ASN A 948 -28.11 -7.16 -12.48
N ILE A 949 -28.26 -6.73 -13.74
CA ILE A 949 -27.26 -6.90 -14.80
C ILE A 949 -25.94 -6.20 -14.44
N ARG A 950 -25.99 -5.23 -13.54
CA ARG A 950 -24.85 -4.44 -13.07
C ARG A 950 -23.83 -5.27 -12.26
N ALA A 951 -24.29 -6.08 -11.31
CA ALA A 951 -23.44 -7.02 -10.58
C ALA A 951 -22.87 -8.13 -11.50
N ALA A 952 -23.64 -8.55 -12.52
CA ALA A 952 -23.15 -9.46 -13.55
C ALA A 952 -21.96 -8.85 -14.32
N TYR A 953 -22.14 -7.63 -14.86
CA TYR A 953 -21.08 -6.90 -15.57
C TYR A 953 -19.85 -6.64 -14.69
N ALA A 954 -20.04 -6.27 -13.42
CA ALA A 954 -18.95 -6.09 -12.46
C ALA A 954 -18.12 -7.39 -12.29
N SER A 955 -18.78 -8.55 -12.15
CA SER A 955 -18.11 -9.85 -12.01
C SER A 955 -17.35 -10.29 -13.28
N VAL A 956 -17.90 -10.00 -14.47
CA VAL A 956 -17.24 -10.29 -15.75
C VAL A 956 -15.99 -9.42 -15.89
N MET A 957 -16.11 -8.12 -15.61
CA MET A 957 -15.00 -7.16 -15.71
C MET A 957 -13.89 -7.39 -14.68
N ALA A 958 -14.20 -7.98 -13.52
CA ALA A 958 -13.19 -8.40 -12.54
C ALA A 958 -12.29 -9.56 -13.01
N SER A 959 -12.55 -10.12 -14.20
CA SER A 959 -11.83 -11.26 -14.77
C SER A 959 -11.36 -11.03 -16.23
N VAL A 960 -11.15 -9.77 -16.62
CA VAL A 960 -10.57 -9.37 -17.91
C VAL A 960 -9.06 -9.08 -17.76
N ASN A 961 -8.25 -9.43 -18.76
CA ASN A 961 -6.83 -9.09 -18.82
C ASN A 961 -6.64 -7.85 -19.72
N MET A 962 -5.61 -7.05 -19.46
CA MET A 962 -5.55 -5.64 -19.82
C MET A 962 -4.75 -5.35 -21.09
N VAL A 963 -4.78 -6.28 -22.04
CA VAL A 963 -4.13 -6.12 -23.36
C VAL A 963 -5.22 -5.79 -24.39
N SER A 964 -5.39 -4.49 -24.66
CA SER A 964 -6.07 -4.08 -25.89
C SER A 964 -5.23 -4.52 -27.09
N THR A 965 -5.91 -4.91 -28.17
CA THR A 965 -5.30 -5.17 -29.48
C THR A 965 -5.68 -4.12 -30.53
N ASP A 966 -6.37 -3.05 -30.13
CA ASP A 966 -6.76 -1.98 -31.05
C ASP A 966 -5.53 -1.21 -31.57
N ALA A 967 -5.56 -0.84 -32.85
CA ALA A 967 -4.43 -0.18 -33.52
C ALA A 967 -4.38 1.35 -33.29
N THR A 968 -5.22 1.88 -32.40
CA THR A 968 -5.46 3.31 -32.18
C THR A 968 -5.12 3.79 -30.77
N GLY A 969 -4.95 2.88 -29.81
CA GLY A 969 -4.74 3.21 -28.39
C GLY A 969 -6.03 3.61 -27.68
N GLY A 970 -7.14 2.92 -27.99
CA GLY A 970 -8.45 3.03 -27.34
C GLY A 970 -8.43 2.65 -25.85
N PHE A 971 -9.61 2.52 -25.23
CA PHE A 971 -9.76 2.53 -23.76
C PHE A 971 -8.72 1.65 -23.08
N GLN A 972 -7.80 2.30 -22.38
CA GLN A 972 -6.64 1.64 -21.78
C GLN A 972 -7.13 0.78 -20.63
N CYS A 973 -7.43 -0.50 -20.91
CA CYS A 973 -8.14 -1.42 -19.99
C CYS A 973 -7.49 -1.49 -18.59
N PHE A 974 -6.18 -1.21 -18.49
CA PHE A 974 -5.46 -1.12 -17.22
C PHE A 974 -5.88 0.06 -16.32
N MET A 975 -6.37 1.17 -16.87
CA MET A 975 -6.74 2.38 -16.12
C MET A 975 -7.78 2.09 -15.03
N LYS A 976 -8.74 1.18 -15.27
CA LYS A 976 -9.75 0.76 -14.28
C LYS A 976 -9.12 0.15 -13.02
N LYS A 977 -8.00 -0.58 -13.18
CA LYS A 977 -7.24 -1.13 -12.06
C LYS A 977 -6.30 -0.08 -11.47
N ALA A 978 -5.57 0.64 -12.33
CA ALA A 978 -4.57 1.61 -11.92
C ALA A 978 -5.16 2.79 -11.13
N ILE A 979 -6.38 3.25 -11.42
CA ILE A 979 -7.09 4.24 -10.59
C ILE A 979 -7.39 3.71 -9.19
N VAL A 980 -7.84 2.44 -9.08
CA VAL A 980 -8.18 1.81 -7.80
C VAL A 980 -6.93 1.56 -6.96
N GLU A 981 -5.85 1.08 -7.57
CA GLU A 981 -4.55 0.94 -6.89
C GLU A 981 -4.01 2.31 -6.44
N TYR A 982 -4.02 3.32 -7.31
CA TYR A 982 -3.51 4.65 -7.02
C TYR A 982 -4.26 5.34 -5.87
N LEU A 983 -5.60 5.39 -5.94
CA LEU A 983 -6.45 6.01 -4.91
C LEU A 983 -6.58 5.16 -3.62
N SER A 984 -6.14 3.91 -3.63
CA SER A 984 -6.04 3.09 -2.41
C SER A 984 -4.73 3.31 -1.64
N GLN A 985 -3.75 4.03 -2.20
CA GLN A 985 -2.53 4.37 -1.48
C GLN A 985 -2.82 5.36 -0.34
N ALA A 986 -2.51 5.00 0.90
CA ALA A 986 -2.79 5.86 2.07
C ALA A 986 -2.20 7.27 1.93
N HIS A 987 -0.96 7.42 1.45
CA HIS A 987 -0.37 8.75 1.21
C HIS A 987 -1.05 9.56 0.09
N VAL A 988 -1.70 8.92 -0.89
CA VAL A 988 -2.55 9.64 -1.89
C VAL A 988 -3.84 10.09 -1.22
N ARG A 989 -4.45 9.23 -0.39
CA ARG A 989 -5.65 9.56 0.40
C ARG A 989 -5.40 10.70 1.39
N ASP A 990 -4.26 10.69 2.07
CA ASP A 990 -3.84 11.75 2.99
C ASP A 990 -3.65 13.07 2.21
N ALA A 991 -3.00 13.04 1.04
CA ALA A 991 -2.77 14.21 0.20
C ALA A 991 -4.06 14.84 -0.37
N ILE A 992 -5.13 14.04 -0.56
CA ILE A 992 -6.45 14.50 -1.03
C ILE A 992 -7.51 14.52 0.10
N HIS A 993 -7.04 14.54 1.36
CA HIS A 993 -7.83 14.81 2.57
C HIS A 993 -8.95 13.80 2.90
N ILE A 994 -8.74 12.51 2.59
CA ILE A 994 -9.71 11.44 2.91
C ILE A 994 -9.51 10.92 4.34
N PRO A 995 -10.51 10.99 5.24
CA PRO A 995 -10.41 10.43 6.59
C PRO A 995 -10.11 8.92 6.60
N ILE A 996 -9.34 8.48 7.61
CA ILE A 996 -8.91 7.08 7.76
C ILE A 996 -10.05 6.07 7.96
N TYR A 997 -11.24 6.53 8.35
CA TYR A 997 -12.43 5.69 8.54
C TYR A 997 -13.29 5.53 7.28
N VAL A 998 -13.03 6.30 6.21
CA VAL A 998 -13.72 6.14 4.93
C VAL A 998 -13.21 4.86 4.22
N PRO A 999 -14.08 4.01 3.65
CA PRO A 999 -13.66 2.77 2.97
C PRO A 999 -12.61 2.96 1.85
N ALA A 1000 -12.02 1.86 1.40
CA ALA A 1000 -11.14 1.86 0.23
C ALA A 1000 -11.90 2.28 -1.05
N TYR A 1001 -11.23 2.97 -1.97
CA TYR A 1001 -11.85 3.54 -3.15
C TYR A 1001 -12.44 2.47 -4.10
N GLN A 1002 -13.63 2.73 -4.63
CA GLN A 1002 -14.29 1.93 -5.66
C GLN A 1002 -14.79 2.84 -6.78
N LYS A 1003 -14.52 2.54 -8.08
CA LYS A 1003 -15.02 3.36 -9.20
C LYS A 1003 -16.56 3.41 -9.24
N CYS A 1004 -17.24 2.38 -8.76
CA CYS A 1004 -18.69 2.39 -8.51
C CYS A 1004 -18.97 1.65 -7.20
N SER A 1005 -20.00 2.09 -6.49
CA SER A 1005 -20.44 1.48 -5.23
C SER A 1005 -21.58 0.51 -5.49
N ASP A 1006 -21.32 -0.79 -5.36
CA ASP A 1006 -22.34 -1.83 -5.56
C ASP A 1006 -23.51 -1.64 -4.58
N THR A 1007 -23.24 -1.25 -3.33
CA THR A 1007 -24.30 -0.99 -2.32
C THR A 1007 -25.23 0.14 -2.73
N VAL A 1008 -24.70 1.25 -3.26
CA VAL A 1008 -25.52 2.34 -3.80
C VAL A 1008 -26.29 1.84 -5.03
N GLY A 1009 -25.60 1.20 -5.98
CA GLY A 1009 -26.19 0.75 -7.24
C GLY A 1009 -27.29 -0.31 -7.10
N ASP A 1010 -27.23 -1.14 -6.07
CA ASP A 1010 -28.23 -2.18 -5.76
C ASP A 1010 -29.47 -1.63 -5.03
N HIS A 1011 -29.38 -0.45 -4.41
CA HIS A 1011 -30.44 0.15 -3.57
C HIS A 1011 -30.91 1.54 -4.05
N TYR A 1012 -30.48 1.95 -5.24
CA TYR A 1012 -30.87 3.22 -5.85
C TYR A 1012 -32.25 3.11 -6.52
N THR A 1013 -33.20 3.93 -6.08
CA THR A 1013 -34.56 3.97 -6.62
C THR A 1013 -34.65 5.02 -7.73
N GLN A 1014 -34.83 4.56 -8.97
CA GLN A 1014 -35.03 5.46 -10.11
C GLN A 1014 -36.44 6.07 -10.04
N LEU A 1015 -36.54 7.40 -9.96
CA LEU A 1015 -37.80 8.14 -9.96
C LEU A 1015 -38.21 8.61 -11.36
N TYR A 1016 -37.24 8.80 -12.25
CA TYR A 1016 -37.43 9.25 -13.62
C TYR A 1016 -37.02 8.18 -14.63
N ASN A 1017 -38.00 7.42 -15.14
CA ASN A 1017 -37.85 6.56 -16.31
C ASN A 1017 -37.98 7.34 -17.64
N ASP A 1018 -38.47 8.58 -17.59
CA ASP A 1018 -38.42 9.59 -18.65
C ASP A 1018 -38.24 10.98 -18.01
N SER A 1019 -37.24 11.73 -18.47
CA SER A 1019 -36.86 13.04 -17.90
C SER A 1019 -37.65 14.23 -18.47
N THR A 1020 -38.59 14.01 -19.41
CA THR A 1020 -39.44 15.06 -20.01
C THR A 1020 -40.06 16.00 -18.97
N PRO A 1021 -40.60 15.54 -17.81
CA PRO A 1021 -41.17 16.43 -16.81
C PRO A 1021 -40.16 17.43 -16.22
N VAL A 1022 -38.88 17.03 -16.12
CA VAL A 1022 -37.80 17.86 -15.56
C VAL A 1022 -37.36 18.91 -16.58
N PHE A 1023 -37.15 18.52 -17.85
CA PHE A 1023 -36.89 19.47 -18.93
C PHE A 1023 -38.06 20.43 -19.17
N GLN A 1024 -39.31 19.98 -18.97
CA GLN A 1024 -40.49 20.84 -19.02
C GLN A 1024 -40.51 21.84 -17.87
N SER A 1025 -40.10 21.44 -16.65
CA SER A 1025 -39.95 22.37 -15.52
C SER A 1025 -38.90 23.44 -15.80
N ILE A 1026 -37.73 23.05 -16.31
CA ILE A 1026 -36.65 23.98 -16.70
C ILE A 1026 -37.14 24.95 -17.79
N LEU A 1027 -37.82 24.49 -18.84
CA LEU A 1027 -38.38 25.36 -19.88
C LEU A 1027 -39.44 26.31 -19.32
N ASN A 1028 -40.38 25.80 -18.51
CA ASN A 1028 -41.45 26.59 -17.90
C ASN A 1028 -40.93 27.66 -16.91
N SER A 1029 -39.73 27.49 -16.36
CA SER A 1029 -39.08 28.48 -15.49
C SER A 1029 -38.71 29.79 -16.21
N ASN A 1030 -38.62 29.78 -17.54
CA ASN A 1030 -38.08 30.87 -18.38
C ASN A 1030 -36.67 31.34 -17.95
N TYR A 1031 -35.88 30.47 -17.31
CA TYR A 1031 -34.49 30.77 -16.97
C TYR A 1031 -33.61 30.76 -18.24
N PRO A 1032 -32.67 31.71 -18.41
CA PRO A 1032 -31.75 31.72 -19.55
C PRO A 1032 -30.69 30.63 -19.41
N LEU A 1033 -30.75 29.59 -20.24
CA LEU A 1033 -29.87 28.43 -20.14
C LEU A 1033 -29.43 27.91 -21.52
N LYS A 1034 -28.17 27.49 -21.61
CA LYS A 1034 -27.61 26.79 -22.77
C LYS A 1034 -27.38 25.33 -22.41
N MET A 1035 -27.96 24.41 -23.15
CA MET A 1035 -27.77 22.97 -22.99
C MET A 1035 -26.92 22.45 -24.16
N LEU A 1036 -25.83 21.75 -23.85
CA LEU A 1036 -25.09 20.91 -24.80
C LEU A 1036 -25.43 19.45 -24.48
N ILE A 1037 -25.97 18.72 -25.45
CA ILE A 1037 -26.18 17.29 -25.36
C ILE A 1037 -25.21 16.67 -26.37
N TYR A 1038 -24.34 15.76 -25.94
CA TYR A 1038 -23.39 15.11 -26.84
C TYR A 1038 -23.40 13.60 -26.62
N ASN A 1039 -23.45 12.83 -27.70
CA ASN A 1039 -23.30 11.38 -27.64
C ASN A 1039 -22.15 10.93 -28.54
N GLY A 1040 -21.29 10.06 -28.03
CA GLY A 1040 -20.48 9.19 -28.88
C GLY A 1040 -21.40 8.34 -29.77
N ASP A 1041 -21.14 8.30 -31.07
CA ASP A 1041 -22.04 7.64 -32.03
C ASP A 1041 -21.86 6.11 -32.12
N VAL A 1042 -20.97 5.51 -31.31
CA VAL A 1042 -20.78 4.05 -31.22
C VAL A 1042 -21.05 3.48 -29.81
N ASP A 1043 -21.69 4.26 -28.94
CA ASP A 1043 -22.22 3.82 -27.64
C ASP A 1043 -23.57 3.10 -27.79
N SER A 1044 -23.73 1.95 -27.13
CA SER A 1044 -25.01 1.23 -27.07
C SER A 1044 -25.71 1.30 -25.70
N VAL A 1045 -25.11 1.96 -24.71
CA VAL A 1045 -25.72 2.17 -23.38
C VAL A 1045 -26.65 3.40 -23.36
N CYS A 1046 -26.19 4.55 -23.85
CA CYS A 1046 -27.01 5.76 -24.00
C CYS A 1046 -26.85 6.30 -25.43
N SER A 1047 -27.38 5.52 -26.38
CA SER A 1047 -27.15 5.72 -27.81
C SER A 1047 -27.67 7.06 -28.33
N ILE A 1048 -27.02 7.61 -29.36
CA ILE A 1048 -27.43 8.88 -29.98
C ILE A 1048 -28.91 8.91 -30.40
N LEU A 1049 -29.50 7.76 -30.76
CA LEU A 1049 -30.90 7.70 -31.18
C LEU A 1049 -31.87 7.99 -30.03
N GLU A 1050 -31.58 7.54 -28.81
CA GLU A 1050 -32.36 7.86 -27.60
C GLU A 1050 -32.42 9.38 -27.40
N ALA A 1051 -31.25 10.01 -27.27
CA ALA A 1051 -31.13 11.46 -27.06
C ALA A 1051 -31.74 12.26 -28.22
N GLN A 1052 -31.53 11.82 -29.48
CA GLN A 1052 -32.12 12.50 -30.63
C GLN A 1052 -33.65 12.43 -30.61
N TRP A 1053 -34.24 11.25 -30.43
CA TRP A 1053 -35.70 11.10 -30.42
C TRP A 1053 -36.33 11.79 -29.20
N PHE A 1054 -35.67 11.78 -28.06
CA PHE A 1054 -36.07 12.54 -26.87
C PHE A 1054 -36.14 14.06 -27.16
N PHE A 1055 -35.04 14.68 -27.59
CA PHE A 1055 -35.03 16.13 -27.81
C PHE A 1055 -35.84 16.57 -29.04
N GLU A 1056 -35.97 15.74 -30.09
CA GLU A 1056 -36.87 16.03 -31.21
C GLU A 1056 -38.35 15.96 -30.79
N ALA A 1057 -38.74 15.00 -29.95
CA ALA A 1057 -40.11 14.92 -29.40
C ALA A 1057 -40.40 16.07 -28.42
N PHE A 1058 -39.46 16.42 -27.53
CA PHE A 1058 -39.58 17.53 -26.60
C PHE A 1058 -39.72 18.88 -27.34
N ALA A 1059 -38.85 19.12 -28.33
CA ALA A 1059 -38.87 20.33 -29.15
C ALA A 1059 -40.16 20.46 -29.97
N THR A 1060 -40.65 19.37 -30.54
CA THR A 1060 -41.92 19.34 -31.29
C THR A 1060 -43.09 19.66 -30.37
N SER A 1061 -43.17 19.01 -29.21
CA SER A 1061 -44.24 19.20 -28.22
C SER A 1061 -44.28 20.63 -27.68
N ASN A 1062 -43.11 21.27 -27.54
CA ASN A 1062 -42.98 22.63 -27.03
C ASN A 1062 -42.93 23.73 -28.12
N GLN A 1063 -43.06 23.37 -29.40
CA GLN A 1063 -43.02 24.29 -30.54
C GLN A 1063 -41.70 25.10 -30.59
N MET A 1064 -40.57 24.44 -30.36
CA MET A 1064 -39.24 25.06 -30.43
C MET A 1064 -38.76 25.19 -31.89
N ASN A 1065 -38.04 26.27 -32.19
CA ASN A 1065 -37.36 26.42 -33.47
C ASN A 1065 -36.22 25.40 -33.57
N SER A 1066 -36.11 24.66 -34.67
CA SER A 1066 -35.05 23.67 -34.90
C SER A 1066 -34.25 23.95 -36.17
N THR A 1067 -32.94 23.68 -36.14
CA THR A 1067 -32.08 23.76 -37.32
C THR A 1067 -32.13 22.47 -38.14
N THR A 1068 -31.62 22.53 -39.37
CA THR A 1068 -31.14 21.33 -40.06
C THR A 1068 -29.92 20.74 -39.31
N ARG A 1069 -29.66 19.45 -39.51
CA ARG A 1069 -28.45 18.78 -39.00
C ARG A 1069 -27.28 19.06 -39.95
N VAL A 1070 -26.13 19.49 -39.41
CA VAL A 1070 -24.93 19.85 -40.19
C VAL A 1070 -23.67 19.26 -39.52
N PRO A 1071 -22.58 19.00 -40.27
CA PRO A 1071 -21.33 18.54 -39.67
C PRO A 1071 -20.65 19.65 -38.84
N TRP A 1072 -19.92 19.26 -37.79
CA TRP A 1072 -18.93 20.10 -37.11
C TRP A 1072 -17.55 19.47 -37.25
N TYR A 1073 -16.50 20.29 -37.21
CA TYR A 1073 -15.14 19.89 -37.59
C TYR A 1073 -14.15 20.00 -36.43
N TYR A 1074 -13.20 19.07 -36.36
CA TYR A 1074 -12.09 19.08 -35.41
C TYR A 1074 -10.78 19.36 -36.14
N GLN A 1075 -9.91 20.17 -35.53
CA GLN A 1075 -8.56 20.43 -36.03
C GLN A 1075 -7.57 20.41 -34.85
N LEU A 1076 -6.51 19.60 -34.95
CA LEU A 1076 -5.49 19.45 -33.89
C LEU A 1076 -4.56 20.68 -33.79
N SER A 1077 -4.13 21.20 -34.93
CA SER A 1077 -3.44 22.49 -35.07
C SER A 1077 -3.63 22.99 -36.50
N SER A 1078 -3.26 24.24 -36.77
CA SER A 1078 -3.30 24.83 -38.13
C SER A 1078 -2.42 24.13 -39.17
N GLU A 1079 -1.59 23.15 -38.77
CA GLU A 1079 -0.77 22.32 -39.66
C GLU A 1079 -1.51 21.03 -40.11
N TYR A 1080 -2.62 20.67 -39.45
CA TYR A 1080 -3.44 19.51 -39.76
C TYR A 1080 -4.71 19.90 -40.53
N PHE A 1081 -5.27 18.96 -41.31
CA PHE A 1081 -6.55 19.15 -41.98
C PHE A 1081 -7.72 19.10 -40.98
N GLU A 1082 -8.83 19.75 -41.33
CA GLU A 1082 -10.11 19.60 -40.62
C GLU A 1082 -10.70 18.19 -40.85
N GLU A 1083 -10.98 17.47 -39.77
CA GLU A 1083 -11.76 16.22 -39.79
C GLU A 1083 -13.20 16.48 -39.35
N ILE A 1084 -14.16 15.64 -39.76
CA ILE A 1084 -15.51 15.69 -39.19
C ILE A 1084 -15.46 15.17 -37.75
N GLY A 1085 -15.62 16.09 -36.80
CA GLY A 1085 -15.76 15.81 -35.36
C GLY A 1085 -17.09 15.14 -35.05
N GLY A 1086 -18.14 15.47 -35.81
CA GLY A 1086 -19.46 14.83 -35.75
C GLY A 1086 -20.53 15.69 -36.42
N TYR A 1087 -21.77 15.61 -35.94
CA TYR A 1087 -22.90 16.37 -36.48
C TYR A 1087 -23.67 17.08 -35.37
N ILE A 1088 -24.08 18.33 -35.61
CA ILE A 1088 -24.90 19.17 -34.72
C ILE A 1088 -26.31 19.37 -35.28
N LYS A 1089 -27.31 19.39 -34.40
CA LYS A 1089 -28.64 19.98 -34.62
C LYS A 1089 -29.02 20.82 -33.39
N SER A 1090 -29.50 22.04 -33.58
CA SER A 1090 -29.88 22.93 -32.49
C SER A 1090 -31.39 23.13 -32.40
N PHE A 1091 -31.88 23.28 -31.18
CA PHE A 1091 -33.25 23.64 -30.83
C PHE A 1091 -33.25 24.91 -29.97
N SER A 1092 -34.24 25.78 -30.12
CA SER A 1092 -34.32 27.03 -29.35
C SER A 1092 -35.74 27.53 -29.16
N LYS A 1093 -36.02 28.09 -27.98
CA LYS A 1093 -37.27 28.76 -27.65
C LYS A 1093 -37.03 29.74 -26.51
N ASP A 1094 -37.54 30.96 -26.68
CA ASP A 1094 -37.38 32.06 -25.73
C ASP A 1094 -35.90 32.23 -25.30
N SER A 1095 -35.56 32.01 -24.03
CA SER A 1095 -34.18 32.09 -23.52
C SER A 1095 -33.44 30.74 -23.42
N LEU A 1096 -34.06 29.64 -23.87
CA LEU A 1096 -33.48 28.30 -23.84
C LEU A 1096 -32.91 27.90 -25.21
N LYS A 1097 -31.66 27.42 -25.23
CA LYS A 1097 -31.02 26.80 -26.40
C LYS A 1097 -30.52 25.40 -26.05
N ILE A 1098 -30.75 24.42 -26.93
CA ILE A 1098 -30.26 23.04 -26.82
C ILE A 1098 -29.46 22.74 -28.09
N ASP A 1099 -28.18 22.45 -27.97
CA ASP A 1099 -27.33 21.94 -29.05
C ASP A 1099 -27.15 20.43 -28.86
N LEU A 1100 -27.64 19.62 -29.80
CA LEU A 1100 -27.45 18.16 -29.82
C LEU A 1100 -26.35 17.79 -30.81
N LEU A 1101 -25.30 17.13 -30.33
CA LEU A 1101 -24.10 16.75 -31.09
C LEU A 1101 -23.88 15.23 -31.09
N THR A 1102 -23.32 14.70 -32.18
CA THR A 1102 -22.49 13.48 -32.11
C THR A 1102 -21.02 13.81 -31.98
N VAL A 1103 -20.25 12.89 -31.39
CA VAL A 1103 -18.79 12.83 -31.49
C VAL A 1103 -18.39 11.54 -32.19
N LYS A 1104 -17.81 11.68 -33.40
CA LYS A 1104 -17.69 10.60 -34.39
C LYS A 1104 -16.59 9.60 -34.03
N GLY A 1105 -16.99 8.36 -33.79
CA GLY A 1105 -16.11 7.26 -33.36
C GLY A 1105 -15.75 7.31 -31.88
N ALA A 1106 -16.58 7.94 -31.04
CA ALA A 1106 -16.52 7.80 -29.60
C ALA A 1106 -17.62 6.84 -29.10
N GLY A 1107 -17.31 6.05 -28.08
CA GLY A 1107 -18.30 5.39 -27.24
C GLY A 1107 -18.81 6.32 -26.14
N HIS A 1108 -19.21 5.72 -25.02
CA HIS A 1108 -19.81 6.37 -23.85
C HIS A 1108 -18.87 7.40 -23.22
N TYR A 1109 -17.63 7.00 -22.94
CA TYR A 1109 -16.58 7.83 -22.33
C TYR A 1109 -15.93 8.77 -23.37
N VAL A 1110 -16.71 9.68 -23.94
CA VAL A 1110 -16.29 10.55 -25.07
C VAL A 1110 -14.94 11.26 -24.86
N PRO A 1111 -14.61 11.80 -23.66
CA PRO A 1111 -13.30 12.42 -23.42
C PRO A 1111 -12.12 11.43 -23.37
N THR A 1112 -12.38 10.12 -23.25
CA THR A 1112 -11.37 9.06 -23.32
C THR A 1112 -11.11 8.63 -24.76
N ASP A 1113 -12.18 8.42 -25.53
CA ASP A 1113 -12.10 7.84 -26.88
C ASP A 1113 -11.72 8.88 -27.94
N ARG A 1114 -12.20 10.12 -27.78
CA ARG A 1114 -11.95 11.24 -28.71
C ARG A 1114 -11.53 12.51 -27.95
N PRO A 1115 -10.42 12.48 -27.20
CA PRO A 1115 -10.03 13.53 -26.24
C PRO A 1115 -9.85 14.92 -26.87
N GLY A 1116 -9.22 15.00 -28.05
CA GLY A 1116 -9.06 16.26 -28.79
C GLY A 1116 -10.39 16.87 -29.23
N PRO A 1117 -11.23 16.13 -30.00
CA PRO A 1117 -12.60 16.54 -30.32
C PRO A 1117 -13.42 16.94 -29.09
N ALA A 1118 -13.35 16.17 -28.00
CA ALA A 1118 -14.06 16.46 -26.75
C ALA A 1118 -13.62 17.79 -26.13
N LEU A 1119 -12.31 18.05 -26.01
CA LEU A 1119 -11.78 19.31 -25.51
C LEU A 1119 -12.20 20.50 -26.39
N GLN A 1120 -12.16 20.36 -27.72
CA GLN A 1120 -12.59 21.43 -28.64
C GLN A 1120 -14.09 21.74 -28.50
N MET A 1121 -14.92 20.69 -28.48
CA MET A 1121 -16.37 20.79 -28.30
C MET A 1121 -16.73 21.50 -26.97
N PHE A 1122 -16.14 21.03 -25.86
CA PHE A 1122 -16.31 21.62 -24.54
C PHE A 1122 -15.87 23.09 -24.49
N THR A 1123 -14.68 23.40 -25.03
CA THR A 1123 -14.13 24.75 -25.07
C THR A 1123 -15.04 25.71 -25.83
N ASN A 1124 -15.62 25.27 -26.95
CA ASN A 1124 -16.54 26.09 -27.74
C ASN A 1124 -17.90 26.30 -27.08
N PHE A 1125 -18.38 25.32 -26.31
CA PHE A 1125 -19.58 25.47 -25.50
C PHE A 1125 -19.41 26.52 -24.39
N ILE A 1126 -18.39 26.36 -23.53
CA ILE A 1126 -18.20 27.26 -22.38
C ILE A 1126 -17.74 28.67 -22.78
N ARG A 1127 -17.10 28.83 -23.95
CA ARG A 1127 -16.75 30.16 -24.50
C ARG A 1127 -17.85 30.79 -25.35
N ASN A 1128 -19.01 30.13 -25.47
CA ASN A 1128 -20.14 30.60 -26.27
C ASN A 1128 -19.74 30.90 -27.74
N SER A 1129 -18.91 30.03 -28.32
CA SER A 1129 -18.45 30.14 -29.71
C SER A 1129 -19.62 30.07 -30.69
N SER A 1130 -19.52 30.80 -31.81
CA SER A 1130 -20.52 30.77 -32.89
C SER A 1130 -20.52 29.45 -33.69
N SER A 1131 -19.54 28.58 -33.47
CA SER A 1131 -19.42 27.25 -34.07
C SER A 1131 -18.60 26.33 -33.16
N TYR A 1132 -18.92 25.04 -33.17
CA TYR A 1132 -18.12 24.01 -32.52
C TYR A 1132 -16.85 23.65 -33.31
N SER A 1133 -16.71 24.15 -34.55
CA SER A 1133 -15.54 23.95 -35.41
C SER A 1133 -14.35 24.88 -35.13
N ILE A 1134 -14.40 25.75 -34.12
CA ILE A 1134 -13.29 26.65 -33.81
C ILE A 1134 -12.20 25.86 -33.07
N MET A 1135 -10.98 25.82 -33.63
CA MET A 1135 -9.82 25.13 -33.05
C MET A 1135 -9.54 25.57 -31.61
N ALA A 1136 -9.24 24.63 -30.72
CA ALA A 1136 -8.92 24.90 -29.32
C ALA A 1136 -7.51 25.55 -29.20
N PRO A 1137 -7.37 26.76 -28.62
CA PRO A 1137 -6.12 27.50 -28.65
C PRO A 1137 -5.21 27.15 -27.46
N PHE A 1138 -4.85 25.89 -27.32
CA PHE A 1138 -4.05 25.38 -26.20
C PHE A 1138 -2.78 24.69 -26.67
N ASP A 1139 -1.72 24.76 -25.86
CA ASP A 1139 -0.58 23.87 -26.02
C ASP A 1139 -0.93 22.46 -25.53
N LEU A 1140 -0.68 21.49 -26.43
CA LEU A 1140 -0.91 20.05 -26.26
C LEU A 1140 0.43 19.28 -26.18
N THR A 1141 1.56 19.99 -26.17
CA THR A 1141 2.89 19.45 -25.91
C THR A 1141 2.95 18.89 -24.49
N ARG A 1142 3.43 17.66 -24.33
CA ARG A 1142 3.65 17.08 -22.99
C ARG A 1142 4.79 17.77 -22.28
N LYS A 1143 4.58 18.12 -21.01
CA LYS A 1143 5.63 18.57 -20.09
C LYS A 1143 6.75 17.52 -19.95
N PRO A 1144 8.00 17.94 -19.68
CA PRO A 1144 9.08 17.01 -19.40
C PRO A 1144 8.84 16.25 -18.09
N LEU A 1145 9.39 15.03 -18.02
CA LEU A 1145 9.40 14.24 -16.79
C LEU A 1145 10.28 14.92 -15.72
N LEU A 1146 9.86 14.87 -14.46
CA LEU A 1146 10.70 15.29 -13.33
C LEU A 1146 12.00 14.44 -13.28
N PRO A 1147 13.13 14.98 -12.78
CA PRO A 1147 14.45 14.34 -12.90
C PRO A 1147 14.54 12.89 -12.42
N GLU A 1148 13.80 12.53 -11.37
CA GLU A 1148 13.70 11.20 -10.78
C GLU A 1148 12.99 10.16 -11.66
N TYR A 1149 12.15 10.60 -12.60
CA TYR A 1149 11.48 9.76 -13.60
C TYR A 1149 12.20 9.74 -14.96
N GLN A 1150 13.25 10.55 -15.14
CA GLN A 1150 14.03 10.55 -16.38
C GLN A 1150 14.92 9.29 -16.47
N VAL A 1151 14.76 8.53 -17.56
CA VAL A 1151 15.62 7.38 -17.85
C VAL A 1151 17.05 7.87 -18.03
N SER A 1152 17.95 7.50 -17.12
CA SER A 1152 19.36 7.91 -17.19
C SER A 1152 20.05 7.28 -18.40
N ILE A 1153 20.09 8.00 -19.53
CA ILE A 1153 20.84 7.60 -20.72
C ILE A 1153 22.32 7.59 -20.36
N ALA A 1154 22.86 6.40 -20.09
CA ALA A 1154 24.27 6.19 -19.87
C ALA A 1154 25.02 6.46 -21.18
N LEU A 1155 25.45 7.71 -21.38
CA LEU A 1155 26.21 8.17 -22.54
C LEU A 1155 27.53 7.41 -22.68
N SER A 1156 27.49 6.30 -23.42
CA SER A 1156 28.65 5.52 -23.80
C SER A 1156 29.60 6.38 -24.64
N ARG A 1157 30.75 6.76 -24.05
CA ARG A 1157 31.79 7.54 -24.72
C ARG A 1157 32.51 6.72 -25.81
N CYS A 1158 31.86 6.52 -26.94
CA CYS A 1158 32.51 6.09 -28.17
C CYS A 1158 33.22 7.29 -28.82
N SER A 1159 34.51 7.47 -28.51
CA SER A 1159 35.36 8.44 -29.20
C SER A 1159 35.68 8.00 -30.63
N THR A 1160 35.73 8.97 -31.55
CA THR A 1160 35.81 8.79 -33.00
C THR A 1160 37.15 8.27 -33.53
N ALA A 1161 37.13 7.39 -34.54
CA ALA A 1161 38.21 7.23 -35.51
C ALA A 1161 37.68 6.80 -36.91
N LEU A 1162 37.85 7.67 -37.91
CA LEU A 1162 37.34 7.55 -39.29
C LEU A 1162 37.88 6.36 -40.09
N MET A 1163 37.07 5.81 -41.04
CA MET A 1163 37.46 5.76 -42.47
C MET A 1163 36.30 5.49 -43.48
N ARG A 1164 35.93 6.57 -44.18
CA ARG A 1164 35.41 6.72 -45.57
C ARG A 1164 34.85 5.54 -46.42
N ILE A 1165 33.61 5.75 -46.91
CA ILE A 1165 33.13 5.63 -48.33
C ILE A 1165 32.91 4.19 -48.90
N PRO A 1166 31.91 3.93 -49.80
CA PRO A 1166 30.91 4.81 -50.44
C PRO A 1166 29.41 4.50 -50.14
N ILE A 1167 28.58 5.45 -50.57
CA ILE A 1167 27.10 5.50 -50.55
C ILE A 1167 26.45 4.57 -51.60
N MET A 1168 25.28 4.00 -51.30
CA MET A 1168 24.15 3.99 -52.25
C MET A 1168 22.78 4.02 -51.54
N HIS A 1169 21.73 4.45 -52.27
CA HIS A 1169 20.40 4.77 -51.76
C HIS A 1169 19.58 3.51 -51.36
N TYR A 1170 18.51 3.60 -50.55
CA TYR A 1170 17.20 4.14 -50.93
C TYR A 1170 16.44 4.91 -49.82
N LYS A 1171 15.49 5.75 -50.25
CA LYS A 1171 14.40 6.34 -49.44
C LYS A 1171 13.30 5.27 -49.21
N CYS A 1172 12.37 5.40 -48.27
CA CYS A 1172 11.98 6.57 -47.46
C CYS A 1172 12.14 6.32 -45.96
#